data_AF-A0A4Q4VBQ4-F1
#
_entry.id   AF-A0A4Q4VBQ4-F1
#
_cell.length_a   1.000
_cell.length_b   1.000
_cell.length_c   1.000
_cell.angle_alpha   90.00
_cell.angle_beta   90.00
_cell.angle_gamma   90.00
#
_symmetry.space_group_name_H-M   'P 1'
#
loop_
_entity.id
_entity.type
_entity.pdbx_description
1 polymer ?
#
loop_
_entity_poly.entity_id
_entity_poly.type
_entity_poly.pdbx_seq_one_letter_code
_entity_poly.pdbx_strand_id
1 'polypeptide(L)'
;MSNNRLGEDRALSPDVEIEQPQEGQHYATRPDVPINSPARLDYDEDDSSSLGDPSIPTPRFMQDEGAWKRWRWVPPSIRRVGRAVVDWTRGPQNPKVWKIEPVFPRVQHGPSRLMDKFLPRKRHRVYLYMFYVSLWVVIFAIVMWRGQAATEIPVWGKPSSISCTATHWSRKNACGLDGMDCRPFNGSGFAFRCPADCAGVQVLNPRAVGAQEVVYRPLVIGGPPDPAGDRNPVYRGDSFICGAAIHAGIVSNQHGGCGVLELVGTEQEYVSSTRNGIESIGFDSYFPKSFTFDQDIECRAKDVRWSLLALTVVFTVFLALFTASPGVFFFSTFIAVFWEVGMASDPPNYSTIPGLFSDILGKFLPAMFCAWVFYDKMGVRRTLDGLTAQFEKAVLWLGGCWVGALSNRTFDFIPIQRLTGHDLEQQPGAKAALAIIVIILVAIFALQVWFFQQEGRLIRFLKLYLLLIVGIVICLLLPNLNLRLHHYVIALLLLPGTAVQTRPSLLYQGILVGLFANGIARWGFDPVLQTTVALRGDGQIGSPLPVLLPPVINATFPPSIAFRWEPPPSPQYDGVSILVNDVERFRGFFGDEGPSDQFVWTRGNGNANASGSAVDEYFRFAFMDGTVVYDYTKAGIWNADLEWIKPEPGPSKIRRRDGVEEDDIYRTSKALHRRIS
;
A
#
# COMPACT_ATOMS: atom_id res chain seq x y z
N MET A 1 -27.77 38.26 41.84
CA MET A 1 -29.13 38.03 41.31
C MET A 1 -29.26 36.51 41.17
N SER A 2 -29.91 35.74 42.07
CA SER A 2 -31.31 35.77 42.55
C SER A 2 -32.28 35.32 41.42
N ASN A 3 -33.18 34.32 41.54
CA ASN A 3 -33.59 33.48 42.70
C ASN A 3 -34.37 32.19 42.28
N ASN A 4 -34.32 31.13 43.11
CA ASN A 4 -35.38 30.14 43.51
C ASN A 4 -36.46 29.55 42.54
N ARG A 5 -36.64 28.19 42.43
CA ARG A 5 -37.62 27.25 43.12
C ARG A 5 -39.07 27.26 42.55
N LEU A 6 -39.99 26.26 42.66
CA LEU A 6 -40.14 24.94 43.36
C LEU A 6 -41.32 24.10 42.76
N GLY A 7 -41.51 22.83 43.20
CA GLY A 7 -42.73 21.98 43.05
C GLY A 7 -42.70 20.98 41.87
N GLU A 8 -42.72 19.64 41.97
CA GLU A 8 -43.09 18.62 43.00
C GLU A 8 -44.60 18.31 43.18
N ASP A 9 -45.01 17.06 42.88
CA ASP A 9 -46.17 16.42 43.55
C ASP A 9 -46.23 14.86 43.45
N ARG A 10 -47.12 14.26 44.27
CA ARG A 10 -47.09 12.86 44.80
C ARG A 10 -48.52 12.32 45.13
N ALA A 11 -48.82 11.05 45.45
CA ALA A 11 -48.16 9.72 45.39
C ALA A 11 -49.18 8.58 45.71
N LEU A 12 -48.74 7.30 45.63
CA LEU A 12 -49.19 6.11 46.43
C LEU A 12 -50.61 5.48 46.26
N SER A 13 -50.63 4.14 46.03
CA SER A 13 -51.28 3.02 46.79
C SER A 13 -52.66 3.17 47.49
N PRO A 14 -53.43 2.07 47.80
CA PRO A 14 -52.92 0.79 48.36
C PRO A 14 -53.65 -0.55 48.00
N ASP A 15 -53.09 -1.66 48.51
CA ASP A 15 -53.72 -2.99 48.70
C ASP A 15 -54.63 -3.01 49.96
N VAL A 16 -55.50 -4.03 50.12
CA VAL A 16 -55.98 -4.62 51.40
C VAL A 16 -56.74 -5.96 51.17
N GLU A 17 -56.55 -6.94 52.07
CA GLU A 17 -57.28 -8.24 52.17
C GLU A 17 -58.65 -8.12 52.89
N ILE A 18 -59.50 -9.17 52.84
CA ILE A 18 -60.43 -9.59 53.94
C ILE A 18 -60.99 -11.02 53.70
N GLU A 19 -61.39 -11.69 54.78
CA GLU A 19 -61.62 -13.15 54.92
C GLU A 19 -63.09 -13.64 54.77
N GLN A 20 -63.25 -14.92 54.33
CA GLN A 20 -64.20 -15.97 54.84
C GLN A 20 -65.75 -15.73 54.90
N PRO A 21 -66.63 -16.71 55.25
CA PRO A 21 -66.47 -18.17 55.54
C PRO A 21 -67.49 -19.12 54.82
N GLN A 22 -67.55 -20.40 55.26
CA GLN A 22 -68.63 -21.42 55.15
C GLN A 22 -68.75 -22.30 53.87
N GLU A 23 -69.29 -23.53 53.90
CA GLU A 23 -69.35 -24.68 54.86
C GLU A 23 -70.03 -25.88 54.12
N GLY A 24 -69.97 -27.14 54.61
CA GLY A 24 -71.00 -28.16 54.26
C GLY A 24 -70.70 -29.32 53.26
N GLN A 25 -69.89 -30.29 53.70
CA GLN A 25 -70.16 -31.75 53.72
C GLN A 25 -71.07 -32.51 52.66
N HIS A 26 -70.44 -33.53 52.03
CA HIS A 26 -70.81 -34.98 51.98
C HIS A 26 -71.88 -35.65 51.05
N TYR A 27 -71.52 -36.91 50.67
CA TYR A 27 -72.27 -38.07 50.09
C TYR A 27 -72.99 -37.86 48.73
N ALA A 28 -72.71 -38.55 47.60
CA ALA A 28 -72.37 -39.94 47.24
C ALA A 28 -73.57 -40.90 47.04
N THR A 29 -73.78 -41.37 45.79
CA THR A 29 -74.31 -42.71 45.44
C THR A 29 -74.20 -43.03 43.92
N ARG A 30 -73.81 -44.28 43.61
CA ARG A 30 -74.17 -45.09 42.40
C ARG A 30 -75.42 -45.94 42.79
N PRO A 31 -76.10 -46.78 41.95
CA PRO A 31 -75.54 -47.67 40.92
C PRO A 31 -76.49 -48.01 39.70
N ASP A 32 -76.21 -49.17 39.04
CA ASP A 32 -77.14 -50.11 38.36
C ASP A 32 -77.29 -50.17 36.82
N VAL A 33 -77.64 -51.38 36.34
CA VAL A 33 -77.57 -51.94 34.96
C VAL A 33 -78.81 -52.88 34.77
N PRO A 34 -78.83 -54.13 34.20
CA PRO A 34 -78.07 -54.88 33.16
C PRO A 34 -79.02 -55.42 32.03
N ILE A 35 -78.68 -56.57 31.38
CA ILE A 35 -79.58 -57.55 30.67
C ILE A 35 -79.96 -57.17 29.19
N ASN A 36 -79.66 -57.94 28.11
CA ASN A 36 -79.51 -59.39 27.91
C ASN A 36 -78.77 -59.78 26.60
N SER A 37 -78.16 -60.97 26.55
CA SER A 37 -77.66 -61.66 25.32
C SER A 37 -78.71 -62.65 24.78
N PRO A 38 -78.62 -63.16 23.52
CA PRO A 38 -77.76 -64.33 23.17
C PRO A 38 -77.24 -64.33 21.70
N ALA A 39 -76.40 -65.22 21.17
CA ALA A 39 -75.32 -66.11 21.61
C ALA A 39 -74.92 -66.98 20.39
N ARG A 40 -73.62 -67.06 20.06
CA ARG A 40 -72.87 -68.19 19.43
C ARG A 40 -71.51 -67.68 18.94
N LEU A 41 -70.43 -67.98 19.67
CA LEU A 41 -69.50 -69.11 19.41
C LEU A 41 -68.58 -68.85 18.21
N ASP A 42 -67.36 -68.39 18.47
CA ASP A 42 -66.16 -69.23 18.31
C ASP A 42 -64.96 -68.70 19.13
N TYR A 43 -64.02 -69.62 19.36
CA TYR A 43 -62.97 -69.72 20.38
C TYR A 43 -62.09 -68.50 20.78
N ASP A 44 -61.66 -68.57 22.05
CA ASP A 44 -60.74 -67.70 22.79
C ASP A 44 -59.27 -67.73 22.29
N GLU A 45 -58.55 -66.60 22.42
CA GLU A 45 -57.36 -66.52 23.30
C GLU A 45 -56.89 -65.05 23.53
N ASP A 46 -57.02 -64.63 24.79
CA ASP A 46 -56.32 -63.59 25.56
C ASP A 46 -56.10 -62.12 25.11
N ASP A 47 -56.16 -61.30 26.17
CA ASP A 47 -56.19 -59.83 26.22
C ASP A 47 -54.87 -59.26 26.78
N SER A 48 -54.77 -57.93 26.84
CA SER A 48 -53.82 -57.14 27.63
C SER A 48 -52.37 -57.00 27.13
N SER A 49 -52.19 -55.91 26.37
CA SER A 49 -51.20 -54.85 26.66
C SER A 49 -49.93 -55.21 27.47
N SER A 50 -48.76 -55.15 26.81
CA SER A 50 -47.54 -54.71 27.49
C SER A 50 -46.65 -53.80 26.62
N LEU A 51 -46.46 -52.59 27.13
CA LEU A 51 -45.20 -51.82 27.13
C LEU A 51 -44.36 -51.81 25.82
N GLY A 52 -44.70 -50.88 24.93
CA GLY A 52 -43.75 -50.34 23.95
C GLY A 52 -42.64 -49.53 24.65
N ASP A 53 -41.57 -50.23 25.01
CA ASP A 53 -40.37 -49.71 25.69
C ASP A 53 -39.74 -48.48 25.01
N PRO A 54 -39.41 -47.38 25.73
CA PRO A 54 -38.64 -46.26 25.20
C PRO A 54 -37.21 -46.60 24.72
N SER A 55 -36.70 -47.81 24.97
CA SER A 55 -35.30 -48.17 24.78
C SER A 55 -34.89 -48.58 23.36
N ILE A 56 -35.82 -48.75 22.40
CA ILE A 56 -35.48 -49.13 21.03
C ILE A 56 -35.18 -47.87 20.18
N PRO A 57 -33.91 -47.59 19.83
CA PRO A 57 -33.59 -46.46 18.96
C PRO A 57 -34.09 -46.77 17.55
N THR A 58 -35.05 -45.99 17.05
CA THR A 58 -35.46 -46.03 15.65
C THR A 58 -34.21 -45.88 14.77
N PRO A 59 -33.96 -46.75 13.78
CA PRO A 59 -32.73 -46.70 13.00
C PRO A 59 -32.50 -45.30 12.43
N ARG A 60 -31.27 -44.77 12.56
CA ARG A 60 -30.94 -43.39 12.14
C ARG A 60 -31.39 -43.04 10.72
N PHE A 61 -31.45 -44.02 9.81
CA PHE A 61 -31.93 -43.81 8.45
C PHE A 61 -33.41 -43.41 8.38
N MET A 62 -34.28 -43.94 9.25
CA MET A 62 -35.71 -43.57 9.33
C MET A 62 -35.94 -42.24 10.04
N GLN A 63 -35.14 -41.88 11.04
CA GLN A 63 -35.25 -40.57 11.70
C GLN A 63 -34.78 -39.43 10.78
N ASP A 64 -33.75 -39.68 9.95
CA ASP A 64 -33.33 -38.77 8.88
C ASP A 64 -34.42 -38.56 7.79
N GLU A 65 -35.43 -39.44 7.70
CA GLU A 65 -36.56 -39.29 6.77
C GLU A 65 -37.58 -38.20 7.17
N GLY A 66 -37.29 -37.36 8.16
CA GLY A 66 -38.05 -36.11 8.42
C GLY A 66 -37.55 -34.90 7.59
N ALA A 67 -36.28 -34.53 7.77
CA ALA A 67 -35.76 -33.20 7.37
C ALA A 67 -35.27 -33.08 5.90
N TRP A 68 -34.99 -34.21 5.26
CA TRP A 68 -34.39 -34.38 3.92
C TRP A 68 -35.23 -33.93 2.70
N LYS A 69 -36.56 -33.79 2.80
CA LYS A 69 -37.45 -33.60 1.63
C LYS A 69 -37.24 -32.28 0.85
N ARG A 70 -36.56 -31.28 1.43
CA ARG A 70 -36.57 -29.88 0.94
C ARG A 70 -35.66 -29.59 -0.27
N TRP A 71 -34.75 -30.50 -0.66
CA TRP A 71 -33.73 -30.27 -1.72
C TRP A 71 -33.65 -31.43 -2.74
N ARG A 72 -34.75 -31.78 -3.40
CA ARG A 72 -34.82 -32.95 -4.30
C ARG A 72 -33.91 -32.90 -5.54
N TRP A 73 -33.48 -31.73 -6.02
CA TRP A 73 -32.72 -31.60 -7.28
C TRP A 73 -31.23 -31.99 -7.19
N VAL A 74 -30.61 -31.93 -6.00
CA VAL A 74 -29.16 -32.12 -5.85
C VAL A 74 -28.79 -33.61 -5.85
N PRO A 75 -27.77 -34.09 -6.59
CA PRO A 75 -27.33 -35.49 -6.57
C PRO A 75 -27.01 -36.05 -5.16
N PRO A 76 -27.34 -37.33 -4.85
CA PRO A 76 -27.13 -37.90 -3.51
C PRO A 76 -25.67 -37.96 -3.04
N SER A 77 -24.72 -38.06 -3.97
CA SER A 77 -23.27 -37.95 -3.70
C SER A 77 -22.90 -36.57 -3.16
N ILE A 78 -23.33 -35.52 -3.86
CA ILE A 78 -23.12 -34.12 -3.47
C ILE A 78 -23.79 -33.81 -2.12
N ARG A 79 -24.99 -34.37 -1.85
CA ARG A 79 -25.63 -34.21 -0.53
C ARG A 79 -24.85 -34.90 0.61
N ARG A 80 -24.24 -36.07 0.36
CA ARG A 80 -23.39 -36.76 1.35
C ARG A 80 -22.11 -35.98 1.64
N VAL A 81 -21.43 -35.51 0.59
CA VAL A 81 -20.24 -34.64 0.74
C VAL A 81 -20.62 -33.33 1.46
N GLY A 82 -21.73 -32.70 1.09
CA GLY A 82 -22.22 -31.48 1.74
C GLY A 82 -22.50 -31.66 3.24
N ARG A 83 -23.13 -32.77 3.65
CA ARG A 83 -23.30 -33.10 5.08
C ARG A 83 -21.96 -33.30 5.78
N ALA A 84 -21.06 -34.11 5.21
CA ALA A 84 -19.74 -34.36 5.78
C ALA A 84 -18.92 -33.06 5.95
N VAL A 85 -18.99 -32.13 4.98
CA VAL A 85 -18.37 -30.80 5.08
C VAL A 85 -19.02 -29.98 6.18
N VAL A 86 -20.35 -29.90 6.26
CA VAL A 86 -21.05 -29.14 7.32
C VAL A 86 -20.68 -29.67 8.70
N ASP A 87 -20.72 -30.99 8.90
CA ASP A 87 -20.36 -31.61 10.18
C ASP A 87 -18.88 -31.41 10.52
N TRP A 88 -17.98 -31.49 9.53
CA TRP A 88 -16.57 -31.14 9.73
C TRP A 88 -16.38 -29.65 10.11
N THR A 89 -17.10 -28.70 9.48
CA THR A 89 -16.95 -27.26 9.80
C THR A 89 -17.41 -26.90 11.21
N ARG A 90 -18.29 -27.69 11.83
CA ARG A 90 -18.72 -27.50 13.23
C ARG A 90 -17.58 -27.73 14.23
N GLY A 91 -16.56 -28.50 13.85
CA GLY A 91 -15.44 -28.87 14.71
C GLY A 91 -15.62 -30.22 15.41
N PRO A 92 -14.60 -30.68 16.15
CA PRO A 92 -14.68 -31.90 16.95
C PRO A 92 -15.63 -31.72 18.15
N GLN A 93 -16.17 -32.82 18.67
CA GLN A 93 -17.06 -32.82 19.85
C GLN A 93 -16.41 -32.19 21.09
N ASN A 94 -15.09 -32.34 21.25
CA ASN A 94 -14.30 -31.73 22.30
C ASN A 94 -13.31 -30.72 21.67
N PRO A 95 -13.66 -29.42 21.60
CA PRO A 95 -12.79 -28.40 21.02
C PRO A 95 -11.47 -28.23 21.76
N LYS A 96 -10.34 -28.29 21.04
CA LYS A 96 -9.01 -28.10 21.63
C LYS A 96 -8.59 -26.63 21.56
N VAL A 97 -8.57 -25.94 22.69
CA VAL A 97 -7.96 -24.61 22.79
C VAL A 97 -6.45 -24.73 22.66
N TRP A 98 -5.87 -24.11 21.65
CA TRP A 98 -4.42 -24.07 21.48
C TRP A 98 -3.77 -23.12 22.48
N LYS A 99 -2.67 -23.57 23.07
CA LYS A 99 -1.76 -22.76 23.89
C LYS A 99 -0.31 -23.09 23.52
N ILE A 100 0.58 -22.13 23.67
CA ILE A 100 2.01 -22.33 23.42
C ILE A 100 2.68 -22.76 24.72
N GLU A 101 3.12 -24.02 24.76
CA GLU A 101 4.05 -24.50 25.77
C GLU A 101 5.47 -23.99 25.43
N PRO A 102 6.14 -23.24 26.34
CA PRO A 102 7.40 -22.58 26.01
C PRO A 102 8.55 -23.57 25.77
N VAL A 103 9.31 -23.38 24.69
CA VAL A 103 10.57 -24.12 24.47
C VAL A 103 11.61 -23.66 25.48
N PHE A 104 12.19 -24.61 26.23
CA PHE A 104 13.06 -24.38 27.39
C PHE A 104 12.44 -23.46 28.47
N PRO A 105 11.40 -23.92 29.21
CA PRO A 105 10.66 -23.09 30.17
C PRO A 105 11.53 -22.35 31.19
N ARG A 106 12.65 -22.96 31.63
CA ARG A 106 13.61 -22.32 32.56
C ARG A 106 14.17 -21.00 32.03
N VAL A 107 14.46 -20.92 30.73
CA VAL A 107 14.98 -19.71 30.06
C VAL A 107 13.83 -18.72 29.84
N GLN A 108 12.70 -19.20 29.32
CA GLN A 108 11.52 -18.40 28.98
C GLN A 108 10.94 -17.65 30.19
N HIS A 109 10.90 -18.29 31.35
CA HIS A 109 10.43 -17.67 32.60
C HIS A 109 11.50 -16.82 33.30
N GLY A 110 12.77 -16.87 32.87
CA GLY A 110 13.88 -16.16 33.50
C GLY A 110 13.62 -14.65 33.69
N PRO A 111 13.29 -13.90 32.62
CA PRO A 111 13.00 -12.47 32.70
C PRO A 111 11.84 -12.13 33.66
N SER A 112 10.74 -12.90 33.60
CA SER A 112 9.58 -12.68 34.48
C SER A 112 9.91 -12.97 35.94
N ARG A 113 10.62 -14.07 36.24
CA ARG A 113 11.11 -14.38 37.60
C ARG A 113 12.05 -13.32 38.14
N LEU A 114 12.88 -12.71 37.29
CA LEU A 114 13.76 -11.60 37.68
C LEU A 114 12.92 -10.38 38.12
N MET A 115 11.92 -10.02 37.31
CA MET A 115 10.98 -8.93 37.62
C MET A 115 10.16 -9.21 38.90
N ASP A 116 9.74 -10.46 39.12
CA ASP A 116 9.03 -10.87 40.33
C ASP A 116 9.91 -10.86 41.58
N LYS A 117 11.19 -11.24 41.46
CA LYS A 117 12.17 -11.20 42.55
C LYS A 117 12.55 -9.78 42.98
N PHE A 118 12.86 -8.89 42.02
CA PHE A 118 13.37 -7.55 42.33
C PHE A 118 12.27 -6.48 42.47
N LEU A 119 11.14 -6.63 41.78
CA LEU A 119 10.06 -5.64 41.76
C LEU A 119 8.68 -6.28 41.97
N PRO A 120 8.41 -6.90 43.14
CA PRO A 120 7.13 -7.58 43.40
C PRO A 120 5.92 -6.62 43.48
N ARG A 121 6.13 -5.35 43.87
CA ARG A 121 5.04 -4.38 44.04
C ARG A 121 4.59 -3.78 42.71
N LYS A 122 3.29 -3.92 42.39
CA LYS A 122 2.67 -3.34 41.17
C LYS A 122 2.98 -1.84 40.98
N ARG A 123 2.93 -1.03 42.05
CA ARG A 123 3.27 0.41 41.98
C ARG A 123 4.70 0.66 41.47
N HIS A 124 5.68 -0.14 41.92
CA HIS A 124 7.07 0.02 41.46
C HIS A 124 7.21 -0.37 39.98
N ARG A 125 6.47 -1.38 39.50
CA ARG A 125 6.43 -1.73 38.06
C ARG A 125 5.83 -0.61 37.21
N VAL A 126 4.79 0.06 37.71
CA VAL A 126 4.21 1.24 37.03
C VAL A 126 5.22 2.38 36.95
N TYR A 127 5.90 2.73 38.05
CA TYR A 127 6.93 3.77 38.02
C TYR A 127 8.11 3.41 37.11
N LEU A 128 8.59 2.16 37.13
CA LEU A 128 9.63 1.70 36.22
C LEU A 128 9.18 1.80 34.75
N TYR A 129 7.95 1.38 34.44
CA TYR A 129 7.40 1.48 33.09
C TYR A 129 7.29 2.93 32.62
N MET A 130 6.78 3.84 33.47
CA MET A 130 6.72 5.27 33.15
C MET A 130 8.13 5.85 32.92
N PHE A 131 9.10 5.52 33.76
CA PHE A 131 10.49 5.92 33.56
C PHE A 131 11.08 5.37 32.25
N TYR A 132 10.85 4.08 31.96
CA TYR A 132 11.29 3.42 30.74
C TYR A 132 10.71 4.05 29.47
N VAL A 133 9.40 4.38 29.46
CA VAL A 133 8.76 5.08 28.32
C VAL A 133 9.32 6.50 28.18
N SER A 134 9.44 7.24 29.28
CA SER A 134 10.04 8.58 29.25
C SER A 134 11.49 8.56 28.76
N LEU A 135 12.27 7.56 29.15
CA LEU A 135 13.65 7.37 28.70
C LEU A 135 13.71 7.11 27.20
N TRP A 136 12.83 6.26 26.65
CA TRP A 136 12.73 6.06 25.20
C TRP A 136 12.40 7.37 24.48
N VAL A 137 11.35 8.08 24.92
CA VAL A 137 10.92 9.35 24.30
C VAL A 137 12.05 10.39 24.32
N VAL A 138 12.74 10.55 25.45
CA VAL A 138 13.84 11.51 25.60
C VAL A 138 15.03 11.15 24.73
N ILE A 139 15.46 9.88 24.70
CA ILE A 139 16.58 9.46 23.84
C ILE A 139 16.19 9.58 22.36
N PHE A 140 14.99 9.16 21.97
CA PHE A 140 14.47 9.30 20.61
C PHE A 140 14.46 10.76 20.16
N ALA A 141 13.94 11.67 21.01
CA ALA A 141 13.93 13.11 20.73
C ALA A 141 15.35 13.70 20.63
N ILE A 142 16.29 13.31 21.51
CA ILE A 142 17.67 13.78 21.45
C ILE A 142 18.40 13.27 20.20
N VAL A 143 18.20 12.00 19.81
CA VAL A 143 18.83 11.41 18.62
C VAL A 143 18.22 12.02 17.35
N MET A 144 16.90 12.21 17.29
CA MET A 144 16.23 12.96 16.22
C MET A 144 16.79 14.38 16.12
N TRP A 145 16.84 15.12 17.23
CA TRP A 145 17.35 16.50 17.25
C TRP A 145 18.81 16.58 16.82
N ARG A 146 19.69 15.68 17.30
CA ARG A 146 21.10 15.62 16.85
C ARG A 146 21.24 15.22 15.39
N GLY A 147 20.39 14.33 14.89
CA GLY A 147 20.32 13.99 13.47
C GLY A 147 19.86 15.16 12.60
N GLN A 148 18.99 16.02 13.15
CA GLN A 148 18.47 17.23 12.50
C GLN A 148 19.31 18.49 12.78
N ALA A 149 20.34 18.41 13.62
CA ALA A 149 21.33 19.46 13.84
C ALA A 149 22.28 19.55 12.63
N ALA A 150 21.74 20.00 11.50
CA ALA A 150 22.54 20.38 10.36
C ALA A 150 23.45 21.54 10.76
N THR A 151 24.74 21.39 10.49
CA THR A 151 25.66 22.52 10.42
C THR A 151 25.12 23.51 9.41
N GLU A 152 24.89 24.77 9.82
CA GLU A 152 24.65 25.85 8.88
C GLU A 152 25.84 25.90 7.92
N ILE A 153 25.55 25.71 6.64
CA ILE A 153 26.56 25.79 5.58
C ILE A 153 26.82 27.28 5.36
N PRO A 154 28.07 27.75 5.40
CA PRO A 154 28.39 29.15 5.10
C PRO A 154 27.78 29.57 3.76
N VAL A 155 27.27 30.80 3.69
CA VAL A 155 26.51 31.36 2.54
C VAL A 155 25.14 30.72 2.30
N TRP A 156 25.01 29.40 2.39
CA TRP A 156 23.80 28.65 1.99
C TRP A 156 22.77 28.40 3.09
N GLY A 157 23.12 28.58 4.37
CA GLY A 157 22.21 28.44 5.51
C GLY A 157 21.91 26.99 5.89
N LYS A 158 20.65 26.69 6.26
CA LYS A 158 20.25 25.35 6.72
C LYS A 158 19.79 24.47 5.55
N PRO A 159 20.38 23.27 5.36
CA PRO A 159 19.92 22.31 4.37
C PRO A 159 18.43 21.97 4.49
N SER A 160 17.70 22.09 3.39
CA SER A 160 16.29 21.70 3.29
C SER A 160 16.18 20.18 3.03
N SER A 161 15.22 19.51 3.69
CA SER A 161 15.01 18.07 3.46
C SER A 161 14.20 17.83 2.19
N ILE A 162 14.70 16.99 1.29
CA ILE A 162 14.06 16.66 0.01
C ILE A 162 13.77 15.15 -0.09
N SER A 163 12.79 14.76 -0.91
CA SER A 163 12.53 13.35 -1.20
C SER A 163 13.55 12.79 -2.20
N CYS A 164 13.73 11.47 -2.22
CA CYS A 164 14.55 10.81 -3.24
C CYS A 164 14.05 11.03 -4.68
N THR A 165 12.81 11.49 -4.85
CA THR A 165 12.14 11.76 -6.14
C THR A 165 12.10 13.25 -6.51
N ALA A 166 12.78 14.11 -5.75
CA ALA A 166 12.84 15.54 -6.04
C ALA A 166 13.66 15.81 -7.32
N THR A 167 13.12 16.66 -8.19
CA THR A 167 13.71 17.08 -9.48
C THR A 167 13.64 18.60 -9.60
N HIS A 168 14.44 19.19 -10.48
CA HIS A 168 14.40 20.61 -10.82
C HIS A 168 13.58 20.94 -12.07
N TRP A 169 13.17 19.91 -12.81
CA TRP A 169 12.28 19.97 -13.95
C TRP A 169 11.04 19.10 -13.69
N SER A 170 9.87 19.67 -13.92
CA SER A 170 8.56 19.00 -13.84
C SER A 170 8.30 18.18 -15.11
N ARG A 171 7.39 17.20 -15.02
CA ARG A 171 7.12 16.23 -16.10
C ARG A 171 6.17 16.81 -17.15
N LYS A 172 6.15 16.24 -18.36
CA LYS A 172 5.33 16.72 -19.49
C LYS A 172 5.58 18.22 -19.71
N ASN A 173 4.54 19.01 -19.95
CA ASN A 173 4.59 20.47 -20.06
C ASN A 173 4.39 21.21 -18.73
N ALA A 174 4.53 20.56 -17.56
CA ALA A 174 4.30 21.20 -16.26
C ALA A 174 5.41 22.20 -15.85
N CYS A 175 6.41 22.45 -16.71
CA CYS A 175 7.30 23.60 -16.63
C CYS A 175 6.83 24.80 -17.47
N GLY A 176 5.70 24.68 -18.17
CA GLY A 176 5.19 25.71 -19.08
C GLY A 176 6.02 25.87 -20.35
N LEU A 177 5.55 26.79 -21.20
CA LEU A 177 6.22 27.18 -22.44
C LEU A 177 7.63 27.70 -22.13
N ASP A 178 8.62 27.25 -22.88
CA ASP A 178 10.05 27.52 -22.70
C ASP A 178 10.60 27.22 -21.29
N GLY A 179 9.90 26.40 -20.50
CA GLY A 179 10.27 26.06 -19.13
C GLY A 179 10.06 27.19 -18.11
N MET A 180 9.23 28.19 -18.41
CA MET A 180 9.03 29.38 -17.58
C MET A 180 8.71 29.09 -16.10
N ASP A 181 7.92 28.07 -15.81
CA ASP A 181 7.50 27.71 -14.44
C ASP A 181 8.59 26.93 -13.68
N CYS A 182 9.63 26.47 -14.40
CA CYS A 182 10.79 25.76 -13.84
C CYS A 182 12.05 26.67 -13.77
N ARG A 183 11.88 27.99 -13.80
CA ARG A 183 12.95 28.97 -13.51
C ARG A 183 13.37 28.95 -12.01
N PRO A 184 14.52 29.52 -11.63
CA PRO A 184 15.62 29.96 -12.51
C PRO A 184 16.33 28.78 -13.21
N PHE A 185 17.13 29.09 -14.23
CA PHE A 185 17.90 28.09 -14.97
C PHE A 185 19.40 28.07 -14.61
N ASN A 186 19.96 29.20 -14.17
CA ASN A 186 21.38 29.38 -13.86
C ASN A 186 21.54 30.37 -12.68
N GLY A 187 22.69 30.37 -12.02
CA GLY A 187 23.08 31.42 -11.06
C GLY A 187 22.36 31.35 -9.71
N SER A 188 21.78 30.20 -9.37
CA SER A 188 21.16 29.94 -8.07
C SER A 188 21.48 28.53 -7.61
N GLY A 189 21.63 28.35 -6.31
CA GLY A 189 21.74 27.03 -5.69
C GLY A 189 20.94 26.95 -4.40
N PHE A 190 20.98 25.80 -3.75
CA PHE A 190 20.47 25.65 -2.39
C PHE A 190 21.14 24.47 -1.67
N ALA A 191 21.20 24.57 -0.34
CA ALA A 191 21.57 23.47 0.51
C ALA A 191 20.41 22.46 0.61
N PHE A 192 20.69 21.20 0.29
CA PHE A 192 19.73 20.10 0.36
C PHE A 192 20.21 19.01 1.31
N ARG A 193 19.26 18.22 1.81
CA ARG A 193 19.48 17.03 2.62
C ARG A 193 18.73 15.87 2.02
N CYS A 194 19.46 14.81 1.71
CA CYS A 194 18.94 13.57 1.19
C CYS A 194 18.77 12.50 2.28
N PRO A 195 17.64 11.78 2.29
CA PRO A 195 17.48 10.58 3.08
C PRO A 195 18.48 9.49 2.64
N ALA A 196 18.75 8.53 3.53
CA ALA A 196 19.38 7.28 3.13
C ALA A 196 18.48 6.46 2.19
N ASP A 197 19.11 5.55 1.45
CA ASP A 197 18.53 4.56 0.55
C ASP A 197 17.82 5.10 -0.72
N CYS A 198 18.25 6.27 -1.20
CA CYS A 198 17.71 6.84 -2.44
C CYS A 198 18.19 6.15 -3.73
N ALA A 199 19.26 5.35 -3.72
CA ALA A 199 19.75 4.65 -4.92
C ALA A 199 18.77 3.57 -5.42
N GLY A 200 17.94 3.00 -4.52
CA GLY A 200 16.90 2.04 -4.88
C GLY A 200 15.64 2.66 -5.48
N VAL A 201 15.53 3.99 -5.55
CA VAL A 201 14.31 4.67 -5.98
C VAL A 201 14.23 4.76 -7.50
N GLN A 202 13.20 4.11 -8.06
CA GLN A 202 13.05 3.90 -9.50
C GLN A 202 11.85 4.61 -10.12
N VAL A 203 11.93 4.83 -11.42
CA VAL A 203 10.80 5.26 -12.27
C VAL A 203 9.84 4.09 -12.49
N LEU A 204 8.69 4.09 -11.80
CA LEU A 204 7.63 3.06 -11.93
C LEU A 204 6.69 3.27 -13.13
N ASN A 205 6.90 4.32 -13.92
CA ASN A 205 6.04 4.75 -15.02
C ASN A 205 6.95 5.39 -16.07
N PRO A 206 7.17 4.79 -17.26
CA PRO A 206 8.28 5.15 -18.15
C PRO A 206 8.44 6.65 -18.45
N ARG A 207 9.69 7.06 -18.71
CA ARG A 207 10.10 8.44 -18.99
C ARG A 207 10.82 8.52 -20.31
N ALA A 208 10.42 9.46 -21.15
CA ALA A 208 11.21 9.89 -22.28
C ALA A 208 12.50 10.57 -21.81
N VAL A 209 13.63 10.26 -22.47
CA VAL A 209 14.88 11.03 -22.43
C VAL A 209 15.49 10.96 -23.83
N GLY A 210 15.30 11.97 -24.67
CA GLY A 210 15.61 11.84 -26.11
C GLY A 210 14.76 10.74 -26.76
N ALA A 211 15.36 9.82 -27.53
CA ALA A 211 14.63 8.70 -28.15
C ALA A 211 14.23 7.57 -27.18
N GLN A 212 15.00 7.35 -26.11
CA GLN A 212 14.86 6.19 -25.20
C GLN A 212 13.75 6.36 -24.16
N GLU A 213 13.30 5.22 -23.60
CA GLU A 213 12.30 5.14 -22.53
C GLU A 213 12.90 4.49 -21.26
N VAL A 214 12.91 5.25 -20.16
CA VAL A 214 13.50 4.87 -18.87
C VAL A 214 12.41 4.37 -17.93
N VAL A 215 12.50 3.12 -17.46
CA VAL A 215 11.58 2.51 -16.49
C VAL A 215 12.33 1.49 -15.62
N TYR A 216 11.87 1.26 -14.39
CA TYR A 216 12.46 0.31 -13.42
C TYR A 216 13.96 0.52 -13.14
N ARG A 217 14.42 1.77 -13.24
CA ARG A 217 15.75 2.25 -12.85
C ARG A 217 15.70 3.67 -12.28
N PRO A 218 16.73 4.14 -11.56
CA PRO A 218 16.84 5.54 -11.13
C PRO A 218 16.86 6.51 -12.32
N LEU A 219 16.26 7.68 -12.16
CA LEU A 219 16.32 8.76 -13.15
C LEU A 219 17.50 9.67 -12.83
N VAL A 220 18.67 9.36 -13.37
CA VAL A 220 19.89 10.18 -13.26
C VAL A 220 20.45 10.33 -14.67
N ILE A 221 20.42 11.55 -15.21
CA ILE A 221 20.79 11.84 -16.60
C ILE A 221 22.01 12.75 -16.59
N GLY A 222 23.08 12.32 -17.26
CA GLY A 222 24.41 12.93 -17.17
C GLY A 222 25.30 12.35 -16.08
N GLY A 223 26.47 12.96 -15.91
CA GLY A 223 27.59 12.43 -15.14
C GLY A 223 28.89 13.16 -15.50
N PRO A 224 30.04 12.75 -14.95
CA PRO A 224 31.32 13.27 -15.38
C PRO A 224 31.64 12.75 -16.80
N PRO A 225 32.14 13.60 -17.71
CA PRO A 225 32.46 13.18 -19.09
C PRO A 225 33.66 12.23 -19.18
N ASP A 226 34.48 12.14 -18.13
CA ASP A 226 35.57 11.17 -17.99
C ASP A 226 35.38 10.39 -16.67
N PRO A 227 35.28 9.05 -16.67
CA PRO A 227 35.22 8.24 -15.45
C PRO A 227 36.40 8.45 -14.49
N ALA A 228 37.57 8.82 -15.02
CA ALA A 228 38.82 9.04 -14.29
C ALA A 228 39.13 10.52 -14.01
N GLY A 229 38.30 11.46 -14.50
CA GLY A 229 38.56 12.90 -14.38
C GLY A 229 37.88 13.55 -13.17
N ASP A 230 38.56 14.53 -12.57
CA ASP A 230 38.05 15.36 -11.46
C ASP A 230 37.07 16.46 -11.92
N ARG A 231 36.54 16.40 -13.15
CA ARG A 231 35.56 17.39 -13.63
C ARG A 231 34.24 17.23 -12.87
N ASN A 232 33.70 18.36 -12.41
CA ASN A 232 32.39 18.42 -11.77
C ASN A 232 31.31 17.76 -12.65
N PRO A 233 30.58 16.75 -12.13
CA PRO A 233 29.59 16.04 -12.91
C PRO A 233 28.33 16.89 -13.10
N VAL A 234 27.92 17.09 -14.36
CA VAL A 234 26.74 17.88 -14.72
C VAL A 234 25.54 16.95 -14.98
N TYR A 235 24.41 17.27 -14.37
CA TYR A 235 23.17 16.51 -14.47
C TYR A 235 22.03 17.33 -15.08
N ARG A 236 21.19 16.68 -15.87
CA ARG A 236 19.97 17.28 -16.45
C ARG A 236 18.93 17.51 -15.36
N GLY A 237 18.21 18.63 -15.40
CA GLY A 237 17.32 19.09 -14.33
C GLY A 237 16.14 18.18 -13.97
N ASP A 238 15.78 17.23 -14.81
CA ASP A 238 14.79 16.17 -14.57
C ASP A 238 15.34 14.98 -13.75
N SER A 239 16.65 14.94 -13.49
CA SER A 239 17.29 13.93 -12.64
C SER A 239 16.82 14.02 -11.18
N PHE A 240 16.70 12.86 -10.54
CA PHE A 240 16.50 12.73 -9.09
C PHE A 240 17.72 13.28 -8.34
N ILE A 241 17.55 14.40 -7.64
CA ILE A 241 18.66 15.14 -6.99
C ILE A 241 19.47 14.22 -6.05
N CYS A 242 18.80 13.39 -5.25
CA CYS A 242 19.50 12.46 -4.35
C CYS A 242 20.17 11.29 -5.08
N GLY A 243 19.63 10.83 -6.20
CA GLY A 243 20.28 9.84 -7.05
C GLY A 243 21.55 10.40 -7.70
N ALA A 244 21.47 11.61 -8.24
CA ALA A 244 22.61 12.35 -8.78
C ALA A 244 23.67 12.66 -7.71
N ALA A 245 23.27 13.03 -6.48
CA ALA A 245 24.20 13.29 -5.38
C ALA A 245 24.94 12.03 -4.91
N ILE A 246 24.27 10.86 -4.92
CA ILE A 246 24.92 9.56 -4.65
C ILE A 246 25.87 9.21 -5.81
N HIS A 247 25.42 9.34 -7.05
CA HIS A 247 26.24 9.10 -8.24
C HIS A 247 27.50 9.98 -8.26
N ALA A 248 27.37 11.25 -7.90
CA ALA A 248 28.48 12.19 -7.76
C ALA A 248 29.42 11.89 -6.57
N GLY A 249 28.97 11.18 -5.54
CA GLY A 249 29.74 10.88 -4.33
C GLY A 249 29.56 11.88 -3.18
N ILE A 250 28.76 12.92 -3.38
CA ILE A 250 28.42 13.95 -2.37
C ILE A 250 27.66 13.34 -1.19
N VAL A 251 26.84 12.33 -1.45
CA VAL A 251 25.95 11.70 -0.46
C VAL A 251 26.12 10.18 -0.44
N SER A 252 26.16 9.57 0.75
CA SER A 252 26.21 8.12 0.90
C SER A 252 24.82 7.51 0.81
N ASN A 253 24.62 6.46 -0.01
CA ASN A 253 23.34 5.73 0.00
C ASN A 253 23.02 5.14 1.39
N GLN A 254 24.02 4.69 2.15
CA GLN A 254 23.79 4.03 3.44
C GLN A 254 23.35 4.98 4.56
N HIS A 255 23.88 6.21 4.55
CA HIS A 255 23.76 7.18 5.65
C HIS A 255 23.00 8.45 5.27
N GLY A 256 22.54 8.58 4.02
CA GLY A 256 22.08 9.85 3.48
C GLY A 256 23.18 10.90 3.58
N GLY A 257 22.78 12.17 3.63
CA GLY A 257 23.71 13.28 3.76
C GLY A 257 23.10 14.61 3.35
N CYS A 258 23.96 15.59 3.15
CA CYS A 258 23.60 16.91 2.66
C CYS A 258 24.73 17.46 1.80
N GLY A 259 24.38 18.36 0.89
CA GLY A 259 25.30 19.04 0.00
C GLY A 259 24.66 20.32 -0.52
N VAL A 260 25.36 21.00 -1.41
CA VAL A 260 24.83 22.15 -2.15
C VAL A 260 24.71 21.77 -3.61
N LEU A 261 23.57 22.09 -4.19
CA LEU A 261 23.29 21.97 -5.61
C LEU A 261 23.32 23.37 -6.22
N GLU A 262 24.02 23.53 -7.33
CA GLU A 262 24.09 24.78 -8.10
C GLU A 262 23.52 24.57 -9.51
N LEU A 263 22.66 25.49 -9.95
CA LEU A 263 22.15 25.50 -11.33
C LEU A 263 23.14 26.19 -12.26
N VAL A 264 23.53 25.50 -13.34
CA VAL A 264 24.58 25.95 -14.29
C VAL A 264 24.04 26.41 -15.65
N GLY A 265 22.72 26.41 -15.83
CA GLY A 265 22.10 26.85 -17.10
C GLY A 265 21.97 25.74 -18.12
N THR A 266 22.17 26.10 -19.39
CA THR A 266 22.02 25.18 -20.53
C THR A 266 23.32 24.41 -20.75
N GLU A 267 23.24 23.08 -20.77
CA GLU A 267 24.35 22.19 -21.13
C GLU A 267 23.98 21.39 -22.39
N GLN A 268 24.98 20.81 -23.05
CA GLN A 268 24.85 19.89 -24.19
C GLN A 268 25.59 18.59 -23.87
N GLU A 269 25.17 17.46 -24.46
CA GLU A 269 25.87 16.16 -24.37
C GLU A 269 26.08 15.64 -22.94
N TYR A 270 25.00 15.13 -22.34
CA TYR A 270 25.06 14.47 -21.04
C TYR A 270 25.62 13.05 -21.19
N VAL A 271 26.83 12.83 -20.69
CA VAL A 271 27.52 11.53 -20.78
C VAL A 271 26.94 10.51 -19.78
N SER A 272 26.74 9.28 -20.25
CA SER A 272 26.34 8.13 -19.43
C SER A 272 27.55 7.52 -18.72
N SER A 273 27.45 7.23 -17.43
CA SER A 273 28.54 6.64 -16.64
C SER A 273 28.02 5.80 -15.47
N THR A 274 28.88 5.00 -14.84
CA THR A 274 28.53 4.24 -13.64
C THR A 274 29.42 4.64 -12.47
N ARG A 275 28.82 5.23 -11.43
CA ARG A 275 29.50 5.60 -10.18
C ARG A 275 28.63 5.28 -8.97
N ASN A 276 29.27 4.87 -7.87
CA ASN A 276 28.64 4.62 -6.56
C ASN A 276 27.40 3.69 -6.59
N GLY A 277 27.39 2.72 -7.50
CA GLY A 277 26.29 1.75 -7.66
C GLY A 277 25.09 2.26 -8.47
N ILE A 278 25.18 3.43 -9.10
CA ILE A 278 24.17 3.97 -10.02
C ILE A 278 24.79 4.03 -11.42
N GLU A 279 24.06 3.52 -12.42
CA GLU A 279 24.32 3.77 -13.84
C GLU A 279 23.44 4.96 -14.26
N SER A 280 24.05 6.05 -14.71
CA SER A 280 23.33 7.20 -15.24
C SER A 280 22.84 6.95 -16.67
N ILE A 281 22.22 7.95 -17.27
CA ILE A 281 21.54 7.89 -18.56
C ILE A 281 22.14 8.98 -19.45
N GLY A 282 22.54 8.61 -20.67
CA GLY A 282 23.06 9.58 -21.64
C GLY A 282 21.95 10.41 -22.28
N PHE A 283 22.25 11.64 -22.67
CA PHE A 283 21.38 12.47 -23.52
C PHE A 283 22.24 13.34 -24.46
N ASP A 284 22.20 13.00 -25.73
CA ASP A 284 23.00 13.50 -26.86
C ASP A 284 22.48 14.81 -27.47
N SER A 285 21.89 15.67 -26.63
CA SER A 285 21.39 16.96 -27.06
C SER A 285 21.44 17.99 -25.93
N TYR A 286 20.93 19.18 -26.20
CA TYR A 286 20.90 20.30 -25.26
C TYR A 286 19.65 20.31 -24.39
N PHE A 287 19.79 20.83 -23.16
CA PHE A 287 18.66 21.06 -22.27
C PHE A 287 18.86 22.34 -21.44
N PRO A 288 17.81 23.18 -21.25
CA PRO A 288 17.99 24.54 -20.76
C PRO A 288 18.36 24.66 -19.27
N LYS A 289 18.21 23.56 -18.50
CA LYS A 289 18.40 23.55 -17.05
C LYS A 289 19.21 22.34 -16.59
N SER A 290 20.46 22.59 -16.24
CA SER A 290 21.41 21.65 -15.66
C SER A 290 21.78 22.03 -14.23
N PHE A 291 22.31 21.07 -13.48
CA PHE A 291 22.90 21.33 -12.17
C PHE A 291 24.20 20.55 -11.94
N THR A 292 25.02 21.09 -11.06
CA THR A 292 26.21 20.46 -10.48
C THR A 292 26.10 20.46 -8.96
N PHE A 293 27.07 19.83 -8.29
CA PHE A 293 27.25 19.92 -6.85
C PHE A 293 28.56 20.62 -6.49
N ASP A 294 28.56 21.34 -5.38
CA ASP A 294 29.78 21.80 -4.72
C ASP A 294 30.42 20.63 -3.97
N GLN A 295 31.69 20.35 -4.25
CA GLN A 295 32.45 19.23 -3.67
C GLN A 295 33.18 19.61 -2.37
N ASP A 296 33.41 20.90 -2.10
CA ASP A 296 34.26 21.37 -1.00
C ASP A 296 33.49 21.52 0.34
N ILE A 297 32.18 21.22 0.33
CA ILE A 297 31.30 21.43 1.48
C ILE A 297 31.17 20.18 2.35
N GLU A 298 31.90 20.16 3.47
CA GLU A 298 31.74 19.16 4.53
C GLU A 298 30.43 19.34 5.33
N CYS A 299 29.36 18.64 4.93
CA CYS A 299 28.11 18.64 5.69
C CYS A 299 28.07 17.49 6.73
N ARG A 300 27.91 17.83 8.02
CA ARG A 300 27.93 16.84 9.13
C ARG A 300 26.60 16.13 9.38
N ALA A 301 25.50 16.52 8.74
CA ALA A 301 24.20 15.92 9.00
C ALA A 301 24.10 14.51 8.38
N LYS A 302 23.85 13.51 9.22
CA LYS A 302 23.64 12.11 8.81
C LYS A 302 22.20 11.69 9.07
N ASP A 303 21.68 10.78 8.25
CA ASP A 303 20.39 10.15 8.49
C ASP A 303 20.48 9.24 9.73
N VAL A 304 19.69 9.57 10.76
CA VAL A 304 19.67 8.87 12.06
C VAL A 304 18.68 7.71 12.11
N ARG A 305 17.99 7.38 11.01
CA ARG A 305 16.99 6.29 10.95
C ARG A 305 17.49 4.98 11.56
N TRP A 306 18.72 4.58 11.24
CA TRP A 306 19.27 3.30 11.68
C TRP A 306 19.57 3.31 13.19
N SER A 307 19.99 4.45 13.74
CA SER A 307 20.19 4.64 15.17
C SER A 307 18.87 4.63 15.93
N LEU A 308 17.81 5.24 15.38
CA LEU A 308 16.47 5.30 15.97
C LEU A 308 15.75 3.95 15.88
N LEU A 309 15.92 3.23 14.77
CA LEU A 309 15.45 1.86 14.61
C LEU A 309 16.15 0.95 15.64
N ALA A 310 17.49 0.96 15.70
CA ALA A 310 18.24 0.15 16.65
C ALA A 310 17.84 0.43 18.10
N LEU A 311 17.70 1.72 18.47
CA LEU A 311 17.17 2.14 19.77
C LEU A 311 15.79 1.53 20.05
N THR A 312 14.85 1.69 19.12
CA THR A 312 13.45 1.28 19.32
C THR A 312 13.28 -0.24 19.29
N VAL A 313 14.08 -0.97 18.49
CA VAL A 313 14.20 -2.43 18.53
C VAL A 313 14.71 -2.90 19.89
N VAL A 314 15.81 -2.34 20.41
CA VAL A 314 16.36 -2.72 21.73
C VAL A 314 15.34 -2.47 22.84
N PHE A 315 14.67 -1.32 22.84
CA PHE A 315 13.61 -1.02 23.81
C PHE A 315 12.44 -2.01 23.68
N THR A 316 11.86 -2.18 22.49
CA THR A 316 10.73 -3.10 22.30
C THR A 316 11.07 -4.57 22.63
N VAL A 317 12.30 -5.03 22.34
CA VAL A 317 12.80 -6.35 22.75
C VAL A 317 12.89 -6.46 24.28
N PHE A 318 13.44 -5.45 24.96
CA PHE A 318 13.48 -5.42 26.43
C PHE A 318 12.07 -5.50 27.02
N LEU A 319 11.12 -4.71 26.49
CA LEU A 319 9.72 -4.76 26.91
C LEU A 319 9.11 -6.15 26.66
N ALA A 320 9.36 -6.76 25.50
CA ALA A 320 8.87 -8.09 25.16
C ALA A 320 9.35 -9.14 26.16
N LEU A 321 10.63 -9.11 26.54
CA LEU A 321 11.20 -10.08 27.48
C LEU A 321 10.66 -9.88 28.91
N PHE A 322 10.61 -8.64 29.41
CA PHE A 322 10.31 -8.37 30.82
C PHE A 322 8.82 -8.13 31.14
N THR A 323 7.94 -8.05 30.13
CA THR A 323 6.50 -7.76 30.32
C THR A 323 5.62 -8.98 30.05
N ALA A 324 4.95 -9.47 31.10
CA ALA A 324 3.92 -10.52 30.99
C ALA A 324 2.50 -9.97 30.70
N SER A 325 2.28 -8.65 30.77
CA SER A 325 0.98 -8.03 30.47
C SER A 325 0.76 -7.89 28.95
N PRO A 326 -0.27 -8.54 28.36
CA PRO A 326 -0.54 -8.47 26.93
C PRO A 326 -0.77 -7.03 26.44
N GLY A 327 -1.55 -6.24 27.17
CA GLY A 327 -1.88 -4.86 26.80
C GLY A 327 -0.69 -3.92 26.87
N VAL A 328 0.14 -4.00 27.93
CA VAL A 328 1.34 -3.15 28.05
C VAL A 328 2.33 -3.49 26.93
N PHE A 329 2.54 -4.76 26.63
CA PHE A 329 3.38 -5.17 25.50
C PHE A 329 2.82 -4.66 24.16
N PHE A 330 1.57 -4.99 23.85
CA PHE A 330 0.96 -4.64 22.56
C PHE A 330 0.91 -3.13 22.30
N PHE A 331 0.30 -2.35 23.21
CA PHE A 331 0.10 -0.92 22.96
C PHE A 331 1.42 -0.15 22.95
N SER A 332 2.37 -0.47 23.84
CA SER A 332 3.68 0.20 23.81
C SER A 332 4.45 -0.12 22.55
N THR A 333 4.45 -1.39 22.10
CA THR A 333 5.11 -1.78 20.85
C THR A 333 4.45 -1.11 19.65
N PHE A 334 3.11 -1.11 19.58
CA PHE A 334 2.39 -0.44 18.50
C PHE A 334 2.70 1.06 18.44
N ILE A 335 2.67 1.76 19.57
CA ILE A 335 3.00 3.19 19.65
C ILE A 335 4.47 3.42 19.23
N ALA A 336 5.41 2.64 19.79
CA ALA A 336 6.83 2.80 19.48
C ALA A 336 7.13 2.57 17.99
N VAL A 337 6.58 1.50 17.40
CA VAL A 337 6.73 1.17 15.97
C VAL A 337 6.06 2.23 15.08
N PHE A 338 4.83 2.65 15.39
CA PHE A 338 4.12 3.65 14.59
C PHE A 338 4.87 4.98 14.51
N TRP A 339 5.34 5.49 15.65
CA TRP A 339 6.10 6.73 15.71
C TRP A 339 7.52 6.59 15.13
N GLU A 340 8.17 5.43 15.30
CA GLU A 340 9.48 5.17 14.69
C GLU A 340 9.40 5.13 13.15
N VAL A 341 8.40 4.45 12.59
CA VAL A 341 8.23 4.40 11.13
C VAL A 341 7.88 5.79 10.61
N GLY A 342 6.86 6.44 11.19
CA GLY A 342 6.36 7.74 10.73
C GLY A 342 7.34 8.91 10.90
N MET A 343 8.26 8.85 11.87
CA MET A 343 9.23 9.92 12.11
C MET A 343 10.64 9.62 11.58
N ALA A 344 10.99 8.36 11.31
CA ALA A 344 12.38 7.96 11.02
C ALA A 344 12.55 6.91 9.92
N SER A 345 11.93 5.72 10.02
CA SER A 345 12.25 4.61 9.10
C SER A 345 11.59 4.70 7.72
N ASP A 346 10.37 5.22 7.64
CA ASP A 346 9.65 5.51 6.38
C ASP A 346 8.67 6.68 6.60
N PRO A 347 9.20 7.92 6.78
CA PRO A 347 8.35 9.08 6.99
C PRO A 347 7.64 9.49 5.69
N PRO A 348 6.41 10.06 5.78
CA PRO A 348 5.77 10.74 4.67
C PRO A 348 6.62 11.91 4.14
N ASN A 349 6.30 12.45 2.96
CA ASN A 349 7.06 13.58 2.42
C ASN A 349 6.80 14.83 3.30
N TYR A 350 7.85 15.44 3.86
CA TYR A 350 7.77 16.63 4.71
C TYR A 350 8.82 17.67 4.35
N SER A 351 8.50 18.95 4.56
CA SER A 351 9.45 20.07 4.46
C SER A 351 10.00 20.52 5.83
N THR A 352 9.25 20.29 6.91
CA THR A 352 9.64 20.67 8.28
C THR A 352 9.24 19.58 9.30
N ILE A 353 10.00 19.46 10.39
CA ILE A 353 9.73 18.49 11.46
C ILE A 353 8.41 18.76 12.20
N PRO A 354 8.00 20.02 12.49
CA PRO A 354 6.68 20.29 13.05
C PRO A 354 5.54 19.87 12.11
N GLY A 355 5.71 20.07 10.79
CA GLY A 355 4.76 19.58 9.78
C GLY A 355 4.65 18.04 9.78
N LEU A 356 5.78 17.34 9.80
CA LEU A 356 5.83 15.88 9.94
C LEU A 356 5.11 15.41 11.22
N PHE A 357 5.43 16.02 12.36
CA PHE A 357 4.81 15.66 13.63
C PHE A 357 3.29 15.87 13.63
N SER A 358 2.81 16.97 13.03
CA SER A 358 1.39 17.26 12.88
C SER A 358 0.66 16.23 12.01
N ASP A 359 1.26 15.81 10.89
CA ASP A 359 0.71 14.78 10.00
C ASP A 359 0.65 13.39 10.68
N ILE A 360 1.76 12.95 11.29
CA ILE A 360 1.80 11.68 12.04
C ILE A 360 0.82 11.69 13.22
N LEU A 361 0.69 12.81 13.95
CA LEU A 361 -0.27 12.95 15.04
C LEU A 361 -1.73 12.83 14.54
N GLY A 362 -2.05 13.42 13.39
CA GLY A 362 -3.37 13.31 12.76
C GLY A 362 -3.73 11.86 12.39
N LYS A 363 -2.74 11.09 11.91
CA LYS A 363 -2.89 9.65 11.59
C LYS A 363 -2.93 8.75 12.83
N PHE A 364 -2.27 9.16 13.92
CA PHE A 364 -2.09 8.35 15.13
C PHE A 364 -3.39 8.04 15.88
N LEU A 365 -4.31 9.00 16.04
CA LEU A 365 -5.52 8.78 16.85
C LEU A 365 -6.45 7.71 16.24
N PRO A 366 -6.80 7.73 14.94
CA PRO A 366 -7.56 6.64 14.32
C PRO A 366 -6.78 5.32 14.28
N ALA A 367 -5.45 5.36 14.10
CA ALA A 367 -4.60 4.17 14.17
C ALA A 367 -4.65 3.50 15.56
N MET A 368 -4.70 4.28 16.64
CA MET A 368 -4.85 3.76 18.01
C MET A 368 -6.24 3.16 18.26
N PHE A 369 -7.30 3.68 17.65
CA PHE A 369 -8.61 3.02 17.67
C PHE A 369 -8.54 1.66 16.96
N CYS A 370 -7.92 1.58 15.77
CA CYS A 370 -7.68 0.31 15.09
C CYS A 370 -6.85 -0.65 15.95
N ALA A 371 -5.78 -0.18 16.60
CA ALA A 371 -4.98 -0.99 17.52
C ALA A 371 -5.81 -1.56 18.68
N TRP A 372 -6.73 -0.78 19.26
CA TRP A 372 -7.67 -1.30 20.27
C TRP A 372 -8.59 -2.39 19.71
N VAL A 373 -9.11 -2.22 18.49
CA VAL A 373 -9.89 -3.27 17.79
C VAL A 373 -9.02 -4.52 17.55
N PHE A 374 -7.73 -4.36 17.21
CA PHE A 374 -6.81 -5.49 17.01
C PHE A 374 -6.60 -6.27 18.30
N TYR A 375 -6.37 -5.53 19.40
CA TYR A 375 -6.22 -6.07 20.74
C TYR A 375 -7.45 -6.88 21.16
N ASP A 376 -8.62 -6.24 21.27
CA ASP A 376 -9.78 -6.87 21.90
C ASP A 376 -10.64 -7.71 20.93
N LYS A 377 -10.74 -7.34 19.65
CA LYS A 377 -11.67 -7.98 18.69
C LYS A 377 -10.99 -8.87 17.64
N MET A 378 -9.82 -8.50 17.12
CA MET A 378 -9.11 -9.32 16.12
C MET A 378 -8.14 -10.35 16.71
N GLY A 379 -8.16 -10.55 18.03
CA GLY A 379 -7.57 -11.71 18.69
C GLY A 379 -6.13 -11.53 19.18
N VAL A 380 -5.53 -10.34 19.10
CA VAL A 380 -4.17 -10.09 19.63
C VAL A 380 -4.13 -10.27 21.16
N ARG A 381 -5.18 -9.89 21.88
CA ARG A 381 -5.31 -10.22 23.31
C ARG A 381 -5.33 -11.74 23.53
N ARG A 382 -6.04 -12.52 22.70
CA ARG A 382 -6.17 -13.98 22.84
C ARG A 382 -4.85 -14.72 22.54
N THR A 383 -4.06 -14.26 21.58
CA THR A 383 -2.76 -14.86 21.26
C THR A 383 -1.70 -14.57 22.32
N LEU A 384 -1.77 -13.41 22.98
CA LEU A 384 -0.82 -12.97 23.99
C LEU A 384 -1.23 -13.31 25.44
N ASP A 385 -2.51 -13.51 25.73
CA ASP A 385 -2.98 -13.81 27.09
C ASP A 385 -2.48 -15.16 27.59
N GLY A 386 -1.97 -15.18 28.82
CA GLY A 386 -1.29 -16.34 29.41
C GLY A 386 0.01 -16.77 28.70
N LEU A 387 0.52 -16.03 27.69
CA LEU A 387 1.73 -16.40 26.96
C LEU A 387 2.98 -16.19 27.81
N THR A 388 3.56 -17.29 28.30
CA THR A 388 4.76 -17.28 29.16
C THR A 388 6.08 -17.49 28.40
N ALA A 389 6.02 -17.71 27.08
CA ALA A 389 7.17 -17.88 26.19
C ALA A 389 7.74 -16.51 25.75
N GLN A 390 8.44 -15.82 26.65
CA GLN A 390 8.89 -14.44 26.42
C GLN A 390 9.83 -14.26 25.22
N PHE A 391 10.76 -15.20 25.00
CA PHE A 391 11.67 -15.15 23.86
C PHE A 391 10.97 -15.52 22.55
N GLU A 392 10.01 -16.46 22.57
CA GLU A 392 9.21 -16.79 21.38
C GLU A 392 8.31 -15.61 20.98
N LYS A 393 7.73 -14.91 21.96
CA LYS A 393 6.99 -13.66 21.73
C LYS A 393 7.89 -12.56 21.13
N ALA A 394 9.11 -12.41 21.64
CA ALA A 394 10.07 -11.44 21.12
C ALA A 394 10.54 -11.76 19.68
N VAL A 395 10.82 -13.03 19.37
CA VAL A 395 11.29 -13.43 18.04
C VAL A 395 10.16 -13.50 17.02
N LEU A 396 9.04 -14.18 17.34
CA LEU A 396 7.97 -14.41 16.38
C LEU A 396 7.05 -13.19 16.24
N TRP A 397 6.47 -12.71 17.35
CA TRP A 397 5.49 -11.64 17.29
C TRP A 397 6.15 -10.27 17.08
N LEU A 398 7.14 -9.92 17.89
CA LEU A 398 7.82 -8.62 17.77
C LEU A 398 8.76 -8.60 16.54
N GLY A 399 9.51 -9.67 16.28
CA GLY A 399 10.30 -9.78 15.05
C GLY A 399 9.43 -9.72 13.78
N GLY A 400 8.30 -10.42 13.77
CA GLY A 400 7.29 -10.29 12.72
C GLY A 400 6.77 -8.86 12.56
N CYS A 401 6.48 -8.18 13.68
CA CYS A 401 6.05 -6.78 13.68
C CYS A 401 7.08 -5.85 13.05
N TRP A 402 8.37 -5.98 13.39
CA TRP A 402 9.44 -5.22 12.75
C TRP A 402 9.60 -5.56 11.27
N VAL A 403 9.45 -6.83 10.89
CA VAL A 403 9.45 -7.24 9.47
C VAL A 403 8.32 -6.56 8.68
N GLY A 404 7.11 -6.49 9.23
CA GLY A 404 6.00 -5.79 8.59
C GLY A 404 6.13 -4.26 8.60
N ALA A 405 6.71 -3.69 9.66
CA ALA A 405 6.89 -2.24 9.83
C ALA A 405 7.94 -1.65 8.86
N LEU A 406 8.93 -2.46 8.50
CA LEU A 406 9.99 -2.12 7.54
C LEU A 406 9.72 -2.72 6.15
N SER A 407 8.44 -2.80 5.75
CA SER A 407 8.02 -3.44 4.49
C SER A 407 8.75 -2.90 3.26
N ASN A 408 9.06 -1.60 3.27
CA ASN A 408 9.86 -0.86 2.28
C ASN A 408 11.35 -1.29 2.20
N ARG A 409 11.75 -2.36 2.90
CA ARG A 409 13.09 -2.96 2.89
C ARG A 409 13.05 -4.49 3.00
N THR A 410 12.08 -5.01 3.75
CA THR A 410 11.91 -6.45 3.99
C THR A 410 11.10 -7.15 2.91
N PHE A 411 10.40 -6.42 2.04
CA PHE A 411 9.66 -6.98 0.90
C PHE A 411 10.07 -6.39 -0.45
N ASP A 412 10.80 -5.27 -0.50
CA ASP A 412 11.25 -4.61 -1.74
C ASP A 412 12.15 -5.47 -2.64
N PHE A 413 12.82 -6.49 -2.09
CA PHE A 413 13.58 -7.46 -2.89
C PHE A 413 12.69 -8.40 -3.72
N ILE A 414 11.39 -8.47 -3.43
CA ILE A 414 10.44 -9.29 -4.17
C ILE A 414 10.10 -8.55 -5.47
N PRO A 415 10.36 -9.13 -6.66
CA PRO A 415 10.16 -8.45 -7.95
C PRO A 415 8.68 -8.42 -8.34
N ILE A 416 7.84 -7.77 -7.54
CA ILE A 416 6.41 -7.58 -7.76
C ILE A 416 6.03 -6.16 -7.30
N GLN A 417 6.32 -5.16 -8.13
CA GLN A 417 5.92 -3.77 -7.85
C GLN A 417 4.41 -3.56 -8.09
N ARG A 418 3.83 -4.31 -9.03
CA ARG A 418 2.42 -4.21 -9.43
C ARG A 418 1.91 -5.57 -9.90
N LEU A 419 0.65 -5.88 -9.61
CA LEU A 419 -0.03 -7.12 -10.03
C LEU A 419 -0.73 -6.98 -11.41
N THR A 420 -0.18 -6.18 -12.32
CA THR A 420 -0.68 -6.12 -13.71
C THR A 420 0.02 -7.20 -14.56
N GLY A 421 -0.67 -7.72 -15.59
CA GLY A 421 -0.06 -8.72 -16.48
C GLY A 421 1.21 -8.21 -17.18
N HIS A 422 1.25 -6.91 -17.49
CA HIS A 422 2.39 -6.25 -18.13
C HIS A 422 3.61 -6.14 -17.22
N ASP A 423 3.41 -5.70 -15.97
CA ASP A 423 4.51 -5.52 -15.01
C ASP A 423 5.13 -6.87 -14.62
N LEU A 424 4.30 -7.92 -14.53
CA LEU A 424 4.74 -9.31 -14.32
C LEU A 424 5.50 -9.92 -15.52
N GLU A 425 5.47 -9.27 -16.69
CA GLU A 425 6.22 -9.68 -17.89
C GLU A 425 7.53 -8.93 -18.06
N GLN A 426 7.58 -7.67 -17.64
CA GLN A 426 8.78 -6.84 -17.69
C GLN A 426 9.75 -7.13 -16.54
N GLN A 427 9.25 -7.52 -15.36
CA GLN A 427 10.09 -7.77 -14.20
C GLN A 427 10.63 -9.22 -14.18
N PRO A 428 11.96 -9.43 -14.27
CA PRO A 428 12.55 -10.76 -14.24
C PRO A 428 12.27 -11.44 -12.89
N GLY A 429 11.80 -12.69 -12.93
CA GLY A 429 11.48 -13.47 -11.73
C GLY A 429 10.09 -13.20 -11.12
N ALA A 430 9.36 -12.17 -11.56
CA ALA A 430 8.06 -11.78 -10.99
C ALA A 430 7.02 -12.91 -10.95
N LYS A 431 6.85 -13.62 -12.08
CA LYS A 431 5.91 -14.77 -12.19
C LYS A 431 6.27 -15.91 -11.22
N ALA A 432 7.56 -16.16 -10.99
CA ALA A 432 8.03 -17.20 -10.06
C ALA A 432 7.83 -16.78 -8.59
N ALA A 433 8.18 -15.54 -8.24
CA ALA A 433 7.93 -14.98 -6.91
C ALA A 433 6.44 -15.01 -6.56
N LEU A 434 5.57 -14.62 -7.50
CA LEU A 434 4.12 -14.64 -7.31
C LEU A 434 3.59 -16.06 -7.05
N ALA A 435 4.05 -17.05 -7.81
CA ALA A 435 3.66 -18.46 -7.61
C ALA A 435 4.07 -18.98 -6.22
N ILE A 436 5.29 -18.67 -5.76
CA ILE A 436 5.78 -19.04 -4.42
C ILE A 436 4.92 -18.40 -3.32
N ILE A 437 4.62 -17.10 -3.45
CA ILE A 437 3.78 -16.36 -2.48
C ILE A 437 2.38 -16.97 -2.42
N VAL A 438 1.76 -17.28 -3.56
CA VAL A 438 0.43 -17.93 -3.61
C VAL A 438 0.45 -19.30 -2.92
N ILE A 439 1.46 -20.14 -3.18
CA ILE A 439 1.62 -21.45 -2.51
C ILE A 439 1.73 -21.29 -0.99
N ILE A 440 2.54 -20.34 -0.52
CA ILE A 440 2.71 -20.05 0.91
C ILE A 440 1.39 -19.57 1.51
N LEU A 441 0.68 -18.63 0.87
CA LEU A 441 -0.61 -18.12 1.37
C LEU A 441 -1.69 -19.21 1.42
N VAL A 442 -1.75 -20.11 0.44
CA VAL A 442 -2.66 -21.28 0.44
C VAL A 442 -2.33 -22.23 1.61
N ALA A 443 -1.05 -22.50 1.85
CA ALA A 443 -0.63 -23.33 2.98
C ALA A 443 -0.98 -22.68 4.35
N ILE A 444 -0.76 -21.36 4.49
CA ILE A 444 -1.16 -20.59 5.67
C ILE A 444 -2.68 -20.66 5.87
N PHE A 445 -3.46 -20.45 4.82
CA PHE A 445 -4.91 -20.48 4.87
C PHE A 445 -5.44 -21.86 5.29
N ALA A 446 -4.95 -22.94 4.67
CA ALA A 446 -5.32 -24.31 5.02
C ALA A 446 -4.99 -24.65 6.48
N LEU A 447 -3.81 -24.22 6.96
CA LEU A 447 -3.38 -24.41 8.35
C LEU A 447 -4.25 -23.65 9.35
N GLN A 448 -4.61 -22.38 9.07
CA GLN A 448 -5.50 -21.60 9.93
C GLN A 448 -6.93 -22.16 9.93
N VAL A 449 -7.45 -22.56 8.78
CA VAL A 449 -8.76 -23.23 8.67
C VAL A 449 -8.79 -24.50 9.54
N TRP A 450 -7.73 -25.32 9.50
CA TRP A 450 -7.61 -26.49 10.37
C TRP A 450 -7.59 -26.09 11.87
N PHE A 451 -6.77 -25.11 12.26
CA PHE A 451 -6.74 -24.66 13.66
C PHE A 451 -8.10 -24.13 14.17
N PHE A 452 -8.81 -23.33 13.38
CA PHE A 452 -10.15 -22.84 13.74
C PHE A 452 -11.21 -23.94 13.76
N GLN A 453 -11.05 -25.00 12.94
CA GLN A 453 -11.91 -26.17 12.96
C GLN A 453 -11.70 -26.98 14.25
N GLN A 454 -10.45 -27.20 14.66
CA GLN A 454 -10.11 -27.91 15.91
C GLN A 454 -10.59 -27.17 17.17
N GLU A 455 -10.70 -25.84 17.13
CA GLU A 455 -11.30 -25.02 18.19
C GLU A 455 -12.83 -24.88 18.10
N GLY A 456 -13.51 -25.45 17.08
CA GLY A 456 -14.95 -25.29 16.88
C GLY A 456 -15.38 -23.83 16.57
N ARG A 457 -14.46 -22.98 16.10
CA ARG A 457 -14.70 -21.56 15.81
C ARG A 457 -14.83 -21.25 14.32
N LEU A 458 -14.48 -22.19 13.43
CA LEU A 458 -14.43 -22.00 11.98
C LEU A 458 -15.68 -21.34 11.39
N ILE A 459 -16.90 -21.79 11.74
CA ILE A 459 -18.15 -21.21 11.22
C ILE A 459 -18.27 -19.71 11.52
N ARG A 460 -17.78 -19.23 12.67
CA ARG A 460 -17.85 -17.79 13.03
C ARG A 460 -16.94 -16.96 12.13
N PHE A 461 -15.73 -17.47 11.85
CA PHE A 461 -14.79 -16.82 10.95
C PHE A 461 -15.22 -16.93 9.49
N LEU A 462 -15.80 -18.05 9.05
CA LEU A 462 -16.39 -18.16 7.70
C LEU A 462 -17.52 -17.14 7.48
N LYS A 463 -18.37 -16.87 8.49
CA LYS A 463 -19.37 -15.80 8.42
C LYS A 463 -18.75 -14.40 8.31
N LEU A 464 -17.69 -14.13 9.07
CA LEU A 464 -16.95 -12.86 8.98
C LEU A 464 -16.31 -12.68 7.60
N TYR A 465 -15.60 -13.70 7.11
CA TYR A 465 -14.95 -13.66 5.80
C TYR A 465 -15.95 -13.60 4.64
N LEU A 466 -17.11 -14.26 4.76
CA LEU A 466 -18.20 -14.09 3.80
C LEU A 466 -18.69 -12.64 3.73
N LEU A 467 -18.86 -11.96 4.87
CA LEU A 467 -19.24 -10.54 4.92
C LEU A 467 -18.16 -9.66 4.28
N LEU A 468 -16.89 -9.91 4.57
CA LEU A 468 -15.77 -9.17 3.96
C LEU A 468 -15.69 -9.39 2.44
N ILE A 469 -15.88 -10.63 1.97
CA ILE A 469 -15.94 -10.97 0.54
C ILE A 469 -17.12 -10.28 -0.14
N VAL A 470 -18.31 -10.28 0.46
CA VAL A 470 -19.47 -9.55 -0.07
C VAL A 470 -19.18 -8.05 -0.17
N GLY A 471 -18.53 -7.45 0.84
CA GLY A 471 -18.08 -6.06 0.78
C GLY A 471 -17.10 -5.80 -0.37
N ILE A 472 -16.12 -6.68 -0.57
CA ILE A 472 -15.16 -6.60 -1.69
C ILE A 472 -15.86 -6.75 -3.04
N VAL A 473 -16.83 -7.67 -3.17
CA VAL A 473 -17.63 -7.85 -4.39
C VAL A 473 -18.47 -6.61 -4.69
N ILE A 474 -19.11 -5.99 -3.69
CA ILE A 474 -19.81 -4.72 -3.86
C ILE A 474 -18.85 -3.63 -4.35
N CYS A 475 -17.67 -3.51 -3.73
CA CYS A 475 -16.62 -2.58 -4.15
C CYS A 475 -16.17 -2.79 -5.62
N LEU A 476 -16.09 -4.04 -6.09
CA LEU A 476 -15.72 -4.39 -7.47
C LEU A 476 -16.84 -4.14 -8.49
N LEU A 477 -18.11 -4.03 -8.05
CA LEU A 477 -19.26 -3.79 -8.91
C LEU A 477 -19.61 -2.30 -9.07
N LEU A 478 -18.92 -1.40 -8.34
CA LEU A 478 -19.15 0.04 -8.45
C LEU A 478 -18.51 0.62 -9.73
N PRO A 479 -19.27 1.31 -10.60
CA PRO A 479 -18.74 1.85 -11.85
C PRO A 479 -17.72 2.97 -11.60
N ASN A 480 -16.75 3.08 -12.51
CA ASN A 480 -15.67 4.09 -12.52
C ASN A 480 -14.71 4.08 -11.30
N LEU A 481 -14.87 3.13 -10.38
CA LEU A 481 -13.98 2.89 -9.25
C LEU A 481 -13.23 1.58 -9.42
N ASN A 482 -12.02 1.52 -8.87
CA ASN A 482 -11.15 0.37 -8.91
C ASN A 482 -10.72 0.03 -7.49
N LEU A 483 -10.69 -1.26 -7.16
CA LEU A 483 -10.26 -1.75 -5.86
C LEU A 483 -8.73 -1.70 -5.75
N ARG A 484 -8.21 -0.91 -4.80
CA ARG A 484 -6.79 -0.91 -4.41
C ARG A 484 -6.64 -1.38 -2.98
N LEU A 485 -6.19 -2.62 -2.82
CA LEU A 485 -5.86 -3.18 -1.51
C LEU A 485 -4.45 -2.75 -1.10
N HIS A 486 -4.37 -1.60 -0.44
CA HIS A 486 -3.15 -1.18 0.28
C HIS A 486 -2.80 -2.20 1.37
N HIS A 487 -1.53 -2.33 1.73
CA HIS A 487 -1.06 -3.33 2.70
C HIS A 487 -1.68 -3.18 4.09
N TYR A 488 -2.06 -1.98 4.51
CA TYR A 488 -2.82 -1.78 5.74
C TYR A 488 -4.24 -2.39 5.65
N VAL A 489 -4.88 -2.39 4.47
CA VAL A 489 -6.19 -3.04 4.25
C VAL A 489 -6.03 -4.56 4.29
N ILE A 490 -4.97 -5.08 3.67
CA ILE A 490 -4.63 -6.50 3.73
C ILE A 490 -4.43 -6.95 5.18
N ALA A 491 -3.76 -6.13 6.00
CA ALA A 491 -3.67 -6.35 7.45
C ALA A 491 -5.05 -6.42 8.13
N LEU A 492 -5.93 -5.45 7.90
CA LEU A 492 -7.30 -5.45 8.46
C LEU A 492 -8.11 -6.70 8.08
N LEU A 493 -7.97 -7.18 6.83
CA LEU A 493 -8.68 -8.36 6.33
C LEU A 493 -8.12 -9.67 6.93
N LEU A 494 -6.80 -9.80 7.05
CA LEU A 494 -6.16 -11.07 7.44
C LEU A 494 -5.93 -11.22 8.95
N LEU A 495 -5.85 -10.13 9.71
CA LEU A 495 -5.54 -10.17 11.14
C LEU A 495 -6.51 -11.05 11.97
N PRO A 496 -7.85 -11.03 11.75
CA PRO A 496 -8.77 -11.93 12.45
C PRO A 496 -8.44 -13.41 12.24
N GLY A 497 -7.93 -13.78 11.06
CA GLY A 497 -7.47 -15.12 10.71
C GLY A 497 -6.23 -15.60 11.48
N THR A 498 -5.63 -14.76 12.32
CA THR A 498 -4.49 -15.10 13.20
C THR A 498 -4.90 -15.31 14.66
N ALA A 499 -6.20 -15.27 14.99
CA ALA A 499 -6.72 -15.26 16.35
C ALA A 499 -6.60 -16.58 17.15
N VAL A 500 -5.56 -17.39 16.92
CA VAL A 500 -5.28 -18.68 17.59
C VAL A 500 -3.88 -18.63 18.20
N GLN A 501 -3.71 -19.07 19.46
CA GLN A 501 -2.40 -19.05 20.15
C GLN A 501 -1.51 -20.21 19.66
N THR A 502 -0.96 -20.07 18.44
CA THR A 502 0.06 -20.96 17.85
C THR A 502 1.27 -20.14 17.36
N ARG A 503 2.44 -20.79 17.25
CA ARG A 503 3.69 -20.14 16.81
C ARG A 503 3.56 -19.45 15.44
N PRO A 504 2.97 -20.07 14.40
CA PRO A 504 2.78 -19.40 13.11
C PRO A 504 1.87 -18.17 13.23
N SER A 505 0.77 -18.27 14.00
CA SER A 505 -0.14 -17.16 14.23
C SER A 505 0.52 -15.97 14.93
N LEU A 506 1.45 -16.18 15.87
CA LEU A 506 2.24 -15.09 16.45
C LEU A 506 3.03 -14.33 15.38
N LEU A 507 3.71 -15.04 14.48
CA LEU A 507 4.49 -14.46 13.39
C LEU A 507 3.60 -13.69 12.41
N TYR A 508 2.52 -14.31 11.91
CA TYR A 508 1.60 -13.68 10.97
C TYR A 508 0.94 -12.45 11.59
N GLN A 509 0.50 -12.54 12.84
CA GLN A 509 -0.11 -11.42 13.56
C GLN A 509 0.86 -10.25 13.74
N GLY A 510 2.13 -10.53 14.07
CA GLY A 510 3.20 -9.55 14.09
C GLY A 510 3.31 -8.84 12.74
N ILE A 511 3.55 -9.59 11.66
CA ILE A 511 3.73 -9.05 10.30
C ILE A 511 2.55 -8.17 9.88
N LEU A 512 1.31 -8.60 10.12
CA LEU A 512 0.12 -7.83 9.75
C LEU A 512 -0.02 -6.54 10.59
N VAL A 513 0.27 -6.57 11.89
CA VAL A 513 0.29 -5.34 12.73
C VAL A 513 1.38 -4.37 12.27
N GLY A 514 2.56 -4.87 11.91
CA GLY A 514 3.64 -4.07 11.33
C GLY A 514 3.26 -3.42 10.00
N LEU A 515 2.69 -4.20 9.07
CA LEU A 515 2.22 -3.70 7.78
C LEU A 515 1.14 -2.62 7.92
N PHE A 516 0.23 -2.77 8.89
CA PHE A 516 -0.75 -1.73 9.22
C PHE A 516 -0.06 -0.46 9.74
N ALA A 517 0.87 -0.59 10.68
CA ALA A 517 1.58 0.55 11.25
C ALA A 517 2.37 1.32 10.18
N ASN A 518 3.10 0.62 9.30
CA ASN A 518 3.81 1.23 8.17
C ASN A 518 2.84 1.95 7.21
N GLY A 519 1.82 1.25 6.71
CA GLY A 519 0.90 1.82 5.73
C GLY A 519 0.20 3.08 6.23
N ILE A 520 -0.30 3.08 7.46
CA ILE A 520 -0.97 4.25 8.02
C ILE A 520 0.01 5.38 8.37
N ALA A 521 1.22 5.08 8.87
CA ALA A 521 2.21 6.13 9.14
C ALA A 521 2.67 6.82 7.84
N ARG A 522 3.07 6.04 6.84
CA ARG A 522 3.64 6.54 5.58
C ARG A 522 2.64 7.16 4.63
N TRP A 523 1.44 6.57 4.50
CA TRP A 523 0.42 6.97 3.51
C TRP A 523 -0.87 7.48 4.14
N GLY A 524 -1.20 7.03 5.35
CA GLY A 524 -2.48 7.35 6.00
C GLY A 524 -3.59 6.37 5.61
N PHE A 525 -4.85 6.77 5.84
CA PHE A 525 -6.03 5.98 5.51
C PHE A 525 -6.46 6.19 4.06
N ASP A 526 -5.57 5.84 3.14
CA ASP A 526 -5.75 6.01 1.70
C ASP A 526 -7.00 5.27 1.18
N PRO A 527 -7.80 5.82 0.24
CA PRO A 527 -9.04 5.18 -0.18
C PRO A 527 -8.84 3.78 -0.78
N VAL A 528 -9.65 2.82 -0.32
CA VAL A 528 -9.71 1.43 -0.83
C VAL A 528 -10.30 1.36 -2.24
N LEU A 529 -11.14 2.34 -2.58
CA LEU A 529 -11.68 2.56 -3.93
C LEU A 529 -11.08 3.84 -4.49
N GLN A 530 -10.41 3.72 -5.65
CA GLN A 530 -9.75 4.83 -6.33
C GLN A 530 -10.25 4.92 -7.78
N THR A 531 -10.32 6.13 -8.35
CA THR A 531 -10.67 6.31 -9.76
C THR A 531 -9.55 5.76 -10.66
N THR A 532 -9.87 5.44 -11.91
CA THR A 532 -8.86 5.07 -12.93
C THR A 532 -7.76 6.13 -13.05
N VAL A 533 -8.12 7.41 -12.95
CA VAL A 533 -7.20 8.55 -12.98
C VAL A 533 -6.25 8.54 -11.77
N ALA A 534 -6.78 8.35 -10.55
CA ALA A 534 -5.98 8.30 -9.33
C ALA A 534 -5.02 7.08 -9.30
N LEU A 535 -5.42 5.93 -9.84
CA LEU A 535 -4.55 4.75 -9.97
C LEU A 535 -3.45 4.92 -11.02
N ARG A 536 -3.80 5.50 -12.16
CA ARG A 536 -2.86 5.76 -13.26
C ARG A 536 -1.75 6.71 -12.81
N GLY A 537 -2.09 7.73 -12.03
CA GLY A 537 -1.16 8.78 -11.63
C GLY A 537 -0.56 9.45 -12.87
N ASP A 538 0.76 9.37 -13.03
CA ASP A 538 1.52 9.82 -14.20
C ASP A 538 1.79 8.71 -15.25
N GLY A 539 0.98 7.64 -15.21
CA GLY A 539 0.86 6.66 -16.28
C GLY A 539 0.22 7.26 -17.53
N GLN A 540 0.32 6.54 -18.65
CA GLN A 540 -0.36 6.92 -19.89
C GLN A 540 -1.87 6.77 -19.79
N ILE A 541 -2.57 7.62 -20.54
CA ILE A 541 -4.03 7.66 -20.63
C ILE A 541 -4.56 6.67 -21.67
N GLY A 542 -3.80 6.41 -22.73
CA GLY A 542 -4.26 5.75 -23.95
C GLY A 542 -5.03 6.71 -24.86
N SER A 543 -4.65 8.00 -24.88
CA SER A 543 -5.32 9.00 -25.71
C SER A 543 -5.01 8.80 -27.20
N PRO A 544 -5.84 9.34 -28.10
CA PRO A 544 -5.44 9.62 -29.46
C PRO A 544 -4.18 10.50 -29.50
N LEU A 545 -3.44 10.43 -30.61
CA LEU A 545 -2.17 11.13 -30.82
C LEU A 545 -2.23 11.95 -32.12
N PRO A 546 -1.56 13.12 -32.18
CA PRO A 546 -1.46 13.88 -33.42
C PRO A 546 -0.80 13.06 -34.54
N VAL A 547 -1.48 12.94 -35.68
CA VAL A 547 -0.92 12.33 -36.88
C VAL A 547 -0.17 13.39 -37.66
N LEU A 548 1.16 13.24 -37.77
CA LEU A 548 2.02 14.20 -38.46
C LEU A 548 1.98 13.99 -39.98
N LEU A 549 1.76 15.08 -40.71
CA LEU A 549 2.02 15.16 -42.14
C LEU A 549 3.55 15.22 -42.38
N PRO A 550 4.04 14.88 -43.58
CA PRO A 550 5.47 15.02 -43.91
C PRO A 550 5.94 16.46 -43.67
N PRO A 551 6.97 16.69 -42.83
CA PRO A 551 7.41 18.04 -42.51
C PRO A 551 8.14 18.69 -43.69
N VAL A 552 8.04 20.01 -43.79
CA VAL A 552 8.79 20.79 -44.78
C VAL A 552 10.10 21.24 -44.13
N ILE A 553 11.21 20.70 -44.63
CA ILE A 553 12.57 21.02 -44.14
C ILE A 553 13.19 22.05 -45.09
N ASN A 554 13.65 23.15 -44.53
CA ASN A 554 14.46 24.14 -45.22
C ASN A 554 15.89 24.09 -44.66
N ALA A 555 16.83 23.56 -45.43
CA ALA A 555 18.24 23.48 -45.05
C ALA A 555 19.00 24.82 -45.20
N THR A 556 18.37 25.86 -45.74
CA THR A 556 18.97 27.21 -45.85
C THR A 556 19.18 27.79 -44.45
N PHE A 557 20.38 28.31 -44.17
CA PHE A 557 20.69 28.88 -42.85
C PHE A 557 19.84 30.13 -42.53
N PRO A 558 19.21 30.23 -41.34
CA PRO A 558 19.17 29.22 -40.28
C PRO A 558 18.18 28.08 -40.63
N PRO A 559 18.61 26.81 -40.54
CA PRO A 559 17.78 25.70 -41.00
C PRO A 559 16.53 25.58 -40.14
N SER A 560 15.43 25.21 -40.77
CA SER A 560 14.11 25.14 -40.14
C SER A 560 13.31 23.94 -40.60
N ILE A 561 12.43 23.46 -39.72
CA ILE A 561 11.53 22.34 -39.96
C ILE A 561 10.10 22.77 -39.59
N ALA A 562 9.19 22.65 -40.55
CA ALA A 562 7.78 23.00 -40.38
C ALA A 562 6.92 21.74 -40.30
N PHE A 563 6.25 21.57 -39.16
CA PHE A 563 5.31 20.50 -38.89
C PHE A 563 3.87 20.96 -39.11
N ARG A 564 3.06 20.07 -39.67
CA ARG A 564 1.60 20.13 -39.72
C ARG A 564 1.04 18.77 -39.33
N TRP A 565 -0.19 18.75 -38.85
CA TRP A 565 -0.86 17.54 -38.38
C TRP A 565 -2.30 17.49 -38.90
N GLU A 566 -2.86 16.28 -38.90
CA GLU A 566 -4.27 16.07 -39.23
C GLU A 566 -5.20 16.69 -38.16
N PRO A 567 -6.45 17.05 -38.52
CA PRO A 567 -7.42 17.58 -37.56
C PRO A 567 -7.67 16.64 -36.37
N PRO A 568 -7.99 17.18 -35.18
CA PRO A 568 -8.26 16.35 -34.00
C PRO A 568 -9.44 15.39 -34.23
N PRO A 569 -9.40 14.16 -33.66
CA PRO A 569 -10.43 13.15 -33.87
C PRO A 569 -11.74 13.42 -33.11
N SER A 570 -11.78 14.47 -32.27
CA SER A 570 -12.94 14.88 -31.48
C SER A 570 -12.83 16.38 -31.16
N PRO A 571 -13.93 17.15 -31.17
CA PRO A 571 -13.95 18.54 -30.72
C PRO A 571 -13.55 18.76 -29.26
N GLN A 572 -13.42 17.70 -28.45
CA GLN A 572 -12.84 17.78 -27.11
C GLN A 572 -11.36 18.21 -27.15
N TYR A 573 -10.63 17.84 -28.21
CA TYR A 573 -9.23 18.21 -28.33
C TYR A 573 -9.13 19.59 -28.95
N ASP A 574 -9.05 20.61 -28.10
CA ASP A 574 -9.06 22.03 -28.47
C ASP A 574 -7.66 22.60 -28.76
N GLY A 575 -6.59 21.81 -28.57
CA GLY A 575 -5.23 22.27 -28.87
C GLY A 575 -4.17 21.19 -29.01
N VAL A 576 -2.93 21.63 -29.16
CA VAL A 576 -1.73 20.80 -29.30
C VAL A 576 -0.56 21.39 -28.51
N SER A 577 0.19 20.51 -27.84
CA SER A 577 1.46 20.81 -27.16
C SER A 577 2.59 20.07 -27.88
N ILE A 578 3.71 20.76 -28.10
CA ILE A 578 4.89 20.18 -28.75
C ILE A 578 6.11 20.38 -27.84
N LEU A 579 6.75 19.27 -27.48
CA LEU A 579 8.03 19.27 -26.79
C LEU A 579 9.17 19.17 -27.81
N VAL A 580 10.22 19.96 -27.60
CA VAL A 580 11.55 19.77 -28.21
C VAL A 580 12.52 19.52 -27.07
N ASN A 581 13.23 18.38 -27.09
CA ASN A 581 14.13 17.96 -26.01
C ASN A 581 13.48 17.96 -24.61
N ASP A 582 12.23 17.50 -24.53
CA ASP A 582 11.38 17.48 -23.32
C ASP A 582 11.06 18.88 -22.72
N VAL A 583 11.19 19.95 -23.52
CA VAL A 583 10.76 21.33 -23.21
C VAL A 583 9.58 21.72 -24.09
N GLU A 584 8.48 22.22 -23.52
CA GLU A 584 7.36 22.73 -24.32
C GLU A 584 7.78 23.98 -25.10
N ARG A 585 7.82 23.90 -26.43
CA ARG A 585 8.19 25.00 -27.34
C ARG A 585 7.01 25.56 -28.12
N PHE A 586 5.89 24.84 -28.15
CA PHE A 586 4.67 25.29 -28.81
C PHE A 586 3.45 24.82 -28.03
N ARG A 587 2.47 25.71 -27.95
CA ARG A 587 1.13 25.47 -27.46
C ARG A 587 0.18 26.25 -28.35
N GLY A 588 -0.71 25.58 -29.06
CA GLY A 588 -1.66 26.20 -29.98
C GLY A 588 -3.08 25.68 -29.74
N PHE A 589 -4.07 26.57 -29.82
CA PHE A 589 -5.49 26.27 -29.64
C PHE A 589 -6.24 26.43 -30.97
N PHE A 590 -7.05 25.43 -31.31
CA PHE A 590 -7.79 25.35 -32.57
C PHE A 590 -8.98 26.32 -32.56
N GLY A 591 -8.90 27.37 -33.38
CA GLY A 591 -10.04 28.24 -33.69
C GLY A 591 -10.12 29.55 -32.91
N ASP A 592 -9.30 29.75 -31.87
CA ASP A 592 -9.30 30.99 -31.09
C ASP A 592 -8.63 32.15 -31.85
N GLU A 593 -7.37 32.01 -32.29
CA GLU A 593 -6.68 33.01 -33.13
C GLU A 593 -5.70 32.40 -34.15
N GLY A 594 -5.96 32.60 -35.45
CA GLY A 594 -5.02 32.29 -36.55
C GLY A 594 -4.85 30.80 -36.89
N PRO A 595 -3.99 30.47 -37.88
CA PRO A 595 -3.68 29.08 -38.24
C PRO A 595 -2.81 28.43 -37.17
N SER A 596 -3.46 27.84 -36.16
CA SER A 596 -2.83 27.01 -35.14
C SER A 596 -2.56 25.58 -35.64
N ASP A 597 -2.43 25.37 -36.95
CA ASP A 597 -2.27 24.08 -37.65
C ASP A 597 -0.81 23.79 -38.04
N GLN A 598 0.08 24.76 -37.81
CA GLN A 598 1.48 24.69 -38.19
C GLN A 598 2.40 25.14 -37.04
N PHE A 599 3.46 24.36 -36.81
CA PHE A 599 4.59 24.73 -35.96
C PHE A 599 5.86 24.81 -36.80
N VAL A 600 6.58 25.93 -36.73
CA VAL A 600 7.88 26.10 -37.41
C VAL A 600 8.96 26.19 -36.34
N TRP A 601 9.87 25.21 -36.34
CA TRP A 601 11.06 25.23 -35.52
C TRP A 601 12.27 25.67 -36.35
N THR A 602 13.12 26.51 -35.77
CA THR A 602 14.35 27.00 -36.40
C THR A 602 15.52 26.67 -35.50
N ARG A 603 16.50 25.90 -35.99
CA ARG A 603 17.66 25.49 -35.20
C ARG A 603 18.43 26.72 -34.73
N GLY A 604 18.68 26.81 -33.43
CA GLY A 604 19.33 27.96 -32.78
C GLY A 604 18.36 28.99 -32.15
N ASN A 605 17.05 28.94 -32.43
CA ASN A 605 16.08 29.85 -31.81
C ASN A 605 15.69 29.39 -30.39
N GLY A 606 16.62 29.51 -29.42
CA GLY A 606 16.39 28.98 -28.07
C GLY A 606 17.47 29.27 -27.02
N ASN A 607 18.19 30.39 -27.11
CA ASN A 607 19.31 30.80 -26.23
C ASN A 607 20.56 29.88 -26.26
N ALA A 608 20.64 28.95 -27.21
CA ALA A 608 21.89 28.25 -27.47
C ALA A 608 22.86 29.19 -28.21
N ASN A 609 23.87 29.70 -27.51
CA ASN A 609 25.13 30.18 -28.13
C ASN A 609 25.94 28.97 -28.68
N ALA A 610 25.27 28.06 -29.38
CA ALA A 610 25.85 26.88 -30.00
C ALA A 610 26.37 27.26 -31.37
N SER A 611 27.67 27.48 -31.43
CA SER A 611 28.44 27.65 -32.66
C SER A 611 28.39 26.39 -33.53
N GLY A 612 27.38 26.27 -34.39
CA GLY A 612 27.38 25.32 -35.52
C GLY A 612 27.35 23.82 -35.20
N SER A 613 27.35 23.41 -33.93
CA SER A 613 27.27 22.01 -33.53
C SER A 613 25.93 21.40 -33.93
N ALA A 614 25.98 20.42 -34.83
CA ALA A 614 24.81 19.69 -35.30
C ALA A 614 24.47 18.58 -34.29
N VAL A 615 23.53 18.86 -33.38
CA VAL A 615 23.01 17.91 -32.38
C VAL A 615 21.60 17.46 -32.73
N ASP A 616 21.22 16.26 -32.30
CA ASP A 616 19.91 15.68 -32.56
C ASP A 616 18.81 16.38 -31.75
N GLU A 617 17.71 16.79 -32.38
CA GLU A 617 16.58 17.43 -31.72
C GLU A 617 15.37 16.49 -31.68
N TYR A 618 14.83 16.26 -30.48
CA TYR A 618 13.79 15.27 -30.23
C TYR A 618 12.40 15.90 -30.08
N PHE A 619 11.51 15.63 -31.04
CA PHE A 619 10.18 16.23 -31.13
C PHE A 619 9.08 15.27 -30.66
N ARG A 620 8.19 15.75 -29.80
CA ARG A 620 7.04 14.98 -29.28
C ARG A 620 5.77 15.81 -29.30
N PHE A 621 4.66 15.23 -29.75
CA PHE A 621 3.40 15.93 -29.98
C PHE A 621 2.29 15.33 -29.13
N ALA A 622 1.41 16.15 -28.53
CA ALA A 622 0.24 15.70 -27.78
C ALA A 622 -0.96 16.62 -28.02
N PHE A 623 -2.16 16.06 -28.03
CA PHE A 623 -3.39 16.85 -27.97
C PHE A 623 -3.63 17.44 -26.57
N MET A 624 -4.44 18.50 -26.52
CA MET A 624 -4.84 19.24 -25.32
C MET A 624 -6.36 19.33 -25.19
N ASP A 625 -6.83 19.51 -23.97
CA ASP A 625 -8.20 19.89 -23.57
C ASP A 625 -8.03 21.01 -22.52
N GLY A 626 -8.19 22.25 -22.96
CA GLY A 626 -7.81 23.46 -22.22
C GLY A 626 -6.34 23.43 -21.79
N THR A 627 -6.08 23.44 -20.48
CA THR A 627 -4.72 23.39 -19.93
C THR A 627 -4.18 21.96 -19.74
N VAL A 628 -4.98 20.93 -19.99
CA VAL A 628 -4.62 19.53 -19.75
C VAL A 628 -4.00 18.91 -20.99
N VAL A 629 -2.79 18.35 -20.86
CA VAL A 629 -2.12 17.62 -21.94
C VAL A 629 -2.23 16.11 -21.77
N TYR A 630 -2.64 15.45 -22.86
CA TYR A 630 -2.78 14.00 -22.95
C TYR A 630 -1.44 13.30 -23.16
N ASP A 631 -1.41 12.14 -23.84
CA ASP A 631 -0.18 11.40 -24.08
C ASP A 631 0.60 12.00 -25.26
N TYR A 632 1.92 12.04 -25.13
CA TYR A 632 2.83 12.44 -26.19
C TYR A 632 3.13 11.27 -27.12
N THR A 633 3.40 11.55 -28.39
CA THR A 633 4.03 10.60 -29.32
C THR A 633 5.41 10.15 -28.81
N LYS A 634 5.90 9.03 -29.34
CA LYS A 634 7.35 8.77 -29.36
C LYS A 634 8.11 9.93 -30.03
N ALA A 635 9.41 10.00 -29.80
CA ALA A 635 10.24 11.07 -30.36
C ALA A 635 10.40 10.86 -31.87
N GLY A 636 10.11 11.89 -32.66
CA GLY A 636 10.73 12.05 -33.96
C GLY A 636 12.08 12.74 -33.77
N ILE A 637 13.05 12.41 -34.60
CA ILE A 637 14.43 12.91 -34.48
C ILE A 637 14.70 13.79 -35.70
N TRP A 638 15.06 15.05 -35.46
CA TRP A 638 15.69 15.88 -36.49
C TRP A 638 17.19 15.87 -36.22
N ASN A 639 17.92 15.05 -36.97
CA ASN A 639 19.30 14.71 -36.63
C ASN A 639 20.29 15.84 -36.91
N ALA A 640 21.56 15.61 -36.59
CA ALA A 640 22.68 16.44 -36.98
C ALA A 640 22.63 16.86 -38.46
N ASP A 641 22.47 15.88 -39.37
CA ASP A 641 22.47 16.03 -40.83
C ASP A 641 21.23 16.71 -41.43
N LEU A 642 20.33 17.26 -40.59
CA LEU A 642 19.06 17.91 -40.94
C LEU A 642 18.00 16.96 -41.53
N GLU A 643 18.20 15.64 -41.44
CA GLU A 643 17.23 14.63 -41.83
C GLU A 643 16.17 14.39 -40.75
N TRP A 644 14.94 14.09 -41.17
CA TRP A 644 13.83 13.80 -40.27
C TRP A 644 13.55 12.30 -40.18
N ILE A 645 13.78 11.73 -39.00
CA ILE A 645 13.38 10.38 -38.65
C ILE A 645 11.99 10.45 -38.01
N LYS A 646 10.99 9.89 -38.69
CA LYS A 646 9.60 9.88 -38.22
C LYS A 646 9.50 9.15 -36.87
N PRO A 647 8.69 9.65 -35.90
CA PRO A 647 8.44 8.91 -34.66
C PRO A 647 7.88 7.52 -34.93
N GLU A 648 8.39 6.54 -34.18
CA GLU A 648 7.80 5.21 -34.10
C GLU A 648 6.30 5.27 -33.70
N PRO A 649 5.47 4.30 -34.12
CA PRO A 649 4.08 4.24 -33.73
C PRO A 649 3.87 4.15 -32.20
N GLY A 650 2.77 4.76 -31.77
CA GLY A 650 2.30 4.73 -30.40
C GLY A 650 2.71 5.94 -29.56
N PRO A 651 2.14 6.05 -28.34
CA PRO A 651 2.51 7.10 -27.41
C PRO A 651 3.89 6.78 -26.81
N SER A 652 4.51 7.73 -26.11
CA SER A 652 5.82 7.60 -25.48
C SER A 652 5.83 6.69 -24.22
N LYS A 653 5.36 5.44 -24.37
CA LYS A 653 5.56 4.28 -23.46
C LYS A 653 5.27 2.98 -24.20
N ILE A 654 5.92 1.94 -23.67
CA ILE A 654 5.69 0.51 -23.93
C ILE A 654 6.22 0.08 -25.29
N ARG A 655 7.49 -0.31 -25.26
CA ARG A 655 8.03 -1.31 -26.17
C ARG A 655 7.18 -2.59 -26.11
N ARG A 656 6.25 -2.73 -27.07
CA ARG A 656 5.75 -4.05 -27.47
C ARG A 656 6.96 -4.82 -28.01
N ARG A 657 7.14 -6.07 -27.59
CA ARG A 657 8.25 -6.88 -28.08
C ARG A 657 8.02 -7.18 -29.56
N ASP A 658 9.01 -6.85 -30.39
CA ASP A 658 9.04 -7.20 -31.81
C ASP A 658 8.90 -8.72 -31.96
N GLY A 659 7.93 -9.19 -32.75
CA GLY A 659 7.68 -10.62 -32.94
C GLY A 659 6.23 -11.12 -32.94
N VAL A 660 5.23 -10.27 -33.14
CA VAL A 660 3.86 -10.69 -33.50
C VAL A 660 3.33 -9.79 -34.61
N GLU A 661 2.89 -10.41 -35.72
CA GLU A 661 2.38 -9.72 -36.92
C GLU A 661 1.10 -8.90 -36.66
N GLU A 662 0.80 -7.98 -37.58
CA GLU A 662 -0.08 -6.83 -37.36
C GLU A 662 -1.60 -7.13 -37.45
N ASP A 663 -1.99 -8.40 -37.59
CA ASP A 663 -3.32 -8.80 -38.07
C ASP A 663 -4.47 -8.76 -37.04
N ASP A 664 -4.20 -8.82 -35.73
CA ASP A 664 -5.27 -8.97 -34.72
C ASP A 664 -5.95 -7.67 -34.27
N ILE A 665 -5.38 -6.50 -34.58
CA ILE A 665 -6.00 -5.20 -34.24
C ILE A 665 -7.22 -4.92 -35.16
N TYR A 666 -7.22 -5.45 -36.38
CA TYR A 666 -8.32 -5.23 -37.35
C TYR A 666 -9.58 -6.07 -37.07
N ARG A 667 -9.50 -7.09 -36.19
CA ARG A 667 -10.64 -7.96 -35.85
C ARG A 667 -11.51 -7.41 -34.71
N THR A 668 -10.93 -6.68 -33.75
CA THR A 668 -11.67 -6.14 -32.59
C THR A 668 -12.49 -4.90 -32.92
N SER A 669 -12.08 -4.05 -33.87
CA SER A 669 -12.89 -2.88 -34.27
C SER A 669 -14.21 -3.27 -34.95
N LYS A 670 -14.20 -4.30 -35.82
CA LYS A 670 -15.41 -4.86 -36.45
C LYS A 670 -16.38 -5.52 -35.47
N ALA A 671 -15.94 -5.93 -34.28
CA ALA A 671 -16.82 -6.49 -33.26
C ALA A 671 -17.65 -5.42 -32.53
N LEU A 672 -17.12 -4.20 -32.35
CA LEU A 672 -17.88 -3.09 -31.76
C LEU A 672 -18.92 -2.50 -32.74
N HIS A 673 -18.57 -2.36 -34.02
CA HIS A 673 -19.48 -1.82 -35.04
C HIS A 673 -20.68 -2.73 -35.40
N ARG A 674 -20.73 -3.97 -34.89
CA ARG A 674 -21.87 -4.89 -35.07
C ARG A 674 -22.80 -5.00 -33.84
N ARG A 675 -22.64 -4.13 -32.84
CA ARG A 675 -23.54 -4.01 -31.68
C ARG A 675 -24.24 -2.66 -31.56
N ILE A 676 -24.07 -1.78 -32.55
CA ILE A 676 -24.81 -0.52 -32.70
C ILE A 676 -25.37 -0.48 -34.13
N SER A 677 -26.30 -1.39 -34.38
CA SER A 677 -27.16 -1.48 -35.57
C SER A 677 -28.38 -2.33 -35.22
#